data_AF-A0A8C0FK16-F1
#
_entry.id   AF-A0A8C0FK16-F1
#
_cell.length_a   1.000
_cell.length_b   1.000
_cell.length_c   1.000
_cell.angle_alpha   90.00
_cell.angle_beta   90.00
_cell.angle_gamma   90.00
#
_symmetry.space_group_name_H-M   'P 1'
#
loop_
_entity.id
_entity.type
_entity.pdbx_description
1 polymer ?
#
loop_
_entity_poly.entity_id
_entity_poly.type
_entity_poly.pdbx_seq_one_letter_code
_entity_poly.pdbx_strand_id
1 'polypeptide(L)'
;YPHPGQPLWSRPTAGAAHAPQGWAQPFPPAPAPVAAQSWLGLLSSHPCSFPPQEVIRSILVSGRIGPDIKLAECYGLRLKHVKSDEIHWLHPDLTVGEVQEKYECLHLEAEWRYDLQIRYLPEDFMERFKEDRTTLLYFYQQHPCTYTLRASPVSIPMHIPCEHPLRFYKDMPQNALDKKSNFEFLEKEVGLDLFFPSQMQENLKPKQFRKMIQQTFQQYALLREEECILKFLHTLSTFANIDQESYRCELIQGWNITVDLVIGPKGIRQMTSKEAKPTCLAEFKHIKSIKCSSVEEGRAVLQLGLSGTPQSLAIKTASLAEAENMADLIDGYCRLQGDLETSLIVFPRRGETLLHSLHGHSITHSDIYAEIPDESSRPRSGGRFQHYGISREDVALGRILGEGFFGEVYEGIYTTPKGERVNVAVKTCKKDCSPENKDKFLSEAVLMKKLDHPHIVKLIGIAEEEPTWIIMELYPYGELGQYLEQNKHCLAVPTLILYALQISKALAYLEAINCVHRDIAVRNVLVASPECVKLGDFGLSRYIEDEEYYKASVTRLPIKWMSPESINFRRFTTASDVWMFAVCMWEILSHGKQPFFWLENKDVIGVLERGDRLPKPDLCPPILYTLMTRCWDYDPSERPKFKDLVCSLSDIYLMEKDLAKEQERNNRHRPPKIMEPPAFQEPPPKPSRPRYKPPPQSNLLAPKLQFQVRLHGRSILPIEYQSPANSLHTPPLNRHNVFKRHSMREEDFLRPSSREEAQKLWEMERLKMRQVLDKQQKQMMEDYQWLRQEEKSLVSGSKLTWGLPFTGPPQKPPRLGAQSIHPAPTANLDRTDDTVYSNVMDLVRAVLQLKNEISLLPPEGYILVVKNVGLSLRKLIGSVDEILPVLPAASRTEIEGTQKLLNKDLADLINKMRLAQQNAVTSLSEECKRQMLTASHTLAVDAKNLLDAVDQAKVQANLVKLCLE
;
A
#
# COMPACT_ATOMS: atom_id res chain seq x y z
N TYR A 1 -2.51 -59.84 29.11
CA TYR A 1 -2.28 -59.36 30.50
C TYR A 1 -0.84 -58.87 30.64
N PRO A 2 -0.52 -57.90 31.54
CA PRO A 2 0.39 -56.80 31.16
C PRO A 2 1.66 -56.60 32.02
N HIS A 3 2.55 -55.72 31.53
CA HIS A 3 3.68 -55.05 32.22
C HIS A 3 4.85 -55.94 32.71
N PRO A 4 6.01 -55.38 33.13
CA PRO A 4 6.48 -53.96 33.16
C PRO A 4 7.65 -53.70 32.16
N GLY A 5 8.41 -52.59 32.12
CA GLY A 5 8.40 -51.28 32.80
C GLY A 5 9.70 -50.48 32.50
N GLN A 6 9.71 -49.14 32.65
CA GLN A 6 10.89 -48.29 32.42
C GLN A 6 11.70 -48.00 33.70
N PRO A 7 13.02 -47.75 33.57
CA PRO A 7 13.78 -46.86 34.46
C PRO A 7 14.36 -45.62 33.73
N LEU A 8 14.71 -44.58 34.51
CA LEU A 8 15.37 -43.34 34.06
C LEU A 8 16.92 -43.40 34.22
N TRP A 9 17.57 -42.23 34.02
CA TRP A 9 19.01 -41.91 34.27
C TRP A 9 19.96 -42.38 33.14
N SER A 10 20.99 -41.61 32.72
CA SER A 10 21.45 -40.26 33.11
C SER A 10 22.33 -39.62 32.00
N ARG A 11 22.57 -38.30 32.06
CA ARG A 11 23.53 -37.59 31.18
C ARG A 11 24.98 -38.03 31.41
N PRO A 12 25.79 -38.16 30.36
CA PRO A 12 27.22 -37.83 30.37
C PRO A 12 27.46 -36.45 29.71
N THR A 13 28.32 -35.63 30.30
CA THR A 13 28.80 -34.37 29.70
C THR A 13 30.28 -34.48 29.36
N ALA A 14 30.61 -34.40 28.06
CA ALA A 14 31.96 -34.15 27.56
C ALA A 14 31.85 -33.29 26.29
N GLY A 15 32.68 -32.25 26.18
CA GLY A 15 32.55 -31.25 25.11
C GLY A 15 33.42 -31.57 23.89
N ALA A 16 32.85 -31.35 22.71
CA ALA A 16 33.57 -31.09 21.47
C ALA A 16 33.02 -29.79 20.85
N ALA A 17 33.84 -29.04 20.12
CA ALA A 17 33.45 -27.71 19.65
C ALA A 17 32.43 -27.78 18.51
N HIS A 18 31.23 -27.24 18.74
CA HIS A 18 30.26 -26.97 17.67
C HIS A 18 30.73 -25.77 16.84
N ALA A 19 31.37 -26.05 15.71
CA ALA A 19 31.33 -25.13 14.58
C ALA A 19 29.92 -25.22 13.95
N PRO A 20 29.19 -24.10 13.74
CA PRO A 20 27.85 -24.15 13.18
C PRO A 20 27.89 -24.47 11.67
N GLN A 21 27.56 -25.72 11.31
CA GLN A 21 27.14 -26.04 9.94
C GLN A 21 25.76 -25.39 9.70
N GLY A 22 25.78 -24.21 9.08
CA GLY A 22 24.61 -23.36 8.89
C GLY A 22 24.73 -22.42 7.69
N TRP A 23 25.35 -22.89 6.61
CA TRP A 23 25.55 -22.12 5.37
C TRP A 23 24.94 -22.88 4.19
N ALA A 24 23.63 -22.76 4.02
CA ALA A 24 22.89 -23.33 2.90
C ALA A 24 21.77 -22.38 2.45
N GLN A 25 21.94 -21.79 1.26
CA GLN A 25 20.90 -21.12 0.44
C GLN A 25 20.06 -20.02 1.14
N PRO A 26 20.52 -18.74 1.16
CA PRO A 26 19.72 -17.61 1.61
C PRO A 26 18.79 -17.03 0.52
N PHE A 27 18.79 -17.58 -0.70
CA PHE A 27 17.87 -17.17 -1.76
C PHE A 27 16.51 -17.85 -1.58
N PRO A 28 15.39 -17.12 -1.47
CA PRO A 28 14.10 -17.71 -1.75
C PRO A 28 14.11 -18.17 -3.22
N PRO A 29 13.70 -19.42 -3.53
CA PRO A 29 13.55 -19.83 -4.92
C PRO A 29 12.56 -18.90 -5.63
N ALA A 30 12.75 -18.70 -6.93
CA ALA A 30 11.74 -18.05 -7.75
C ALA A 30 10.38 -18.80 -7.60
N PRO A 31 9.23 -18.13 -7.77
CA PRO A 31 7.93 -18.78 -7.60
C PRO A 31 7.70 -19.97 -8.53
N ALA A 32 8.43 -20.05 -9.65
CA ALA A 32 8.35 -21.13 -10.62
C ALA A 32 8.91 -22.49 -10.12
N PRO A 33 10.13 -22.61 -9.54
CA PRO A 33 10.57 -23.87 -8.93
C PRO A 33 9.61 -24.44 -7.88
N VAL A 34 9.00 -23.60 -7.04
CA VAL A 34 8.01 -24.06 -6.04
C VAL A 34 6.73 -24.56 -6.74
N ALA A 35 6.27 -23.86 -7.79
CA ALA A 35 5.16 -24.32 -8.59
C ALA A 35 5.46 -25.64 -9.33
N ALA A 36 6.59 -25.76 -10.02
CA ALA A 36 6.99 -26.98 -10.71
C ALA A 36 7.03 -28.18 -9.75
N GLN A 37 7.53 -27.98 -8.52
CA GLN A 37 7.63 -29.02 -7.51
C GLN A 37 6.25 -29.42 -6.92
N SER A 38 5.30 -28.49 -6.74
CA SER A 38 3.94 -28.88 -6.29
C SER A 38 3.10 -29.52 -7.40
N TRP A 39 3.25 -29.06 -8.66
CA TRP A 39 2.56 -29.65 -9.81
C TRP A 39 3.02 -31.09 -10.07
N LEU A 40 4.31 -31.38 -9.93
CA LEU A 40 4.84 -32.74 -10.11
C LEU A 40 4.63 -33.63 -8.87
N GLY A 41 4.58 -33.05 -7.65
CA GLY A 41 4.14 -33.76 -6.44
C GLY A 41 2.65 -34.16 -6.45
N LEU A 42 1.82 -33.48 -7.25
CA LEU A 42 0.46 -33.92 -7.55
C LEU A 42 0.44 -35.03 -8.62
N LEU A 43 1.27 -34.92 -9.67
CA LEU A 43 1.37 -35.93 -10.72
C LEU A 43 1.91 -37.28 -10.23
N SER A 44 2.86 -37.32 -9.28
CA SER A 44 3.33 -38.58 -8.68
C SER A 44 2.24 -39.34 -7.90
N SER A 45 1.15 -38.66 -7.53
CA SER A 45 0.02 -39.29 -6.84
C SER A 45 -0.96 -40.03 -7.77
N HIS A 46 -0.87 -39.82 -9.09
CA HIS A 46 -1.79 -40.41 -10.09
C HIS A 46 -0.99 -40.94 -11.30
N PRO A 47 -0.96 -42.26 -11.58
CA PRO A 47 -0.20 -42.82 -12.70
C PRO A 47 -0.88 -42.50 -14.05
N CYS A 48 -0.64 -41.31 -14.58
CA CYS A 48 -1.19 -40.81 -15.83
C CYS A 48 -0.07 -40.52 -16.84
N SER A 49 -0.28 -40.93 -18.09
CA SER A 49 0.74 -41.05 -19.14
C SER A 49 1.06 -39.73 -19.85
N PHE A 50 1.29 -38.65 -19.10
CA PHE A 50 1.61 -37.34 -19.67
C PHE A 50 3.12 -37.20 -19.97
N PRO A 51 3.50 -36.56 -21.09
CA PRO A 51 4.90 -36.25 -21.41
C PRO A 51 5.35 -34.91 -20.80
N PRO A 52 6.66 -34.68 -20.55
CA PRO A 52 7.19 -33.40 -20.09
C PRO A 52 6.77 -32.20 -20.96
N GLN A 53 6.53 -32.40 -22.25
CA GLN A 53 6.01 -31.33 -23.13
C GLN A 53 4.66 -30.77 -22.64
N GLU A 54 3.74 -31.63 -22.18
CA GLU A 54 2.44 -31.19 -21.62
C GLU A 54 2.60 -30.57 -20.24
N VAL A 55 3.54 -31.07 -19.41
CA VAL A 55 3.87 -30.44 -18.12
C VAL A 55 4.39 -29.01 -18.34
N ILE A 56 5.32 -28.81 -19.27
CA ILE A 56 5.85 -27.50 -19.65
C ILE A 56 4.71 -26.60 -20.20
N ARG A 57 3.93 -27.10 -21.18
CA ARG A 57 2.78 -26.38 -21.76
C ARG A 57 1.80 -25.93 -20.67
N SER A 58 1.43 -26.82 -19.76
CA SER A 58 0.48 -26.51 -18.69
C SER A 58 1.02 -25.46 -17.71
N ILE A 59 2.31 -25.54 -17.33
CA ILE A 59 2.94 -24.54 -16.47
C ILE A 59 2.98 -23.16 -17.16
N LEU A 60 3.33 -23.11 -18.45
CA LEU A 60 3.38 -21.84 -19.21
C LEU A 60 1.97 -21.24 -19.40
N VAL A 61 0.98 -22.05 -19.74
CA VAL A 61 -0.43 -21.62 -19.93
C VAL A 61 -1.10 -21.23 -18.60
N SER A 62 -0.64 -21.74 -17.46
CA SER A 62 -1.18 -21.38 -16.13
C SER A 62 -1.07 -19.89 -15.77
N GLY A 63 -0.24 -19.12 -16.48
CA GLY A 63 0.03 -17.70 -16.17
C GLY A 63 0.84 -17.47 -14.89
N ARG A 64 1.17 -18.51 -14.11
CA ARG A 64 1.93 -18.42 -12.85
C ARG A 64 3.36 -17.88 -13.04
N ILE A 65 3.91 -18.01 -14.25
CA ILE A 65 5.23 -17.44 -14.64
C ILE A 65 5.08 -16.01 -15.19
N GLY A 66 4.00 -15.75 -15.93
CA GLY A 66 3.63 -14.45 -16.47
C GLY A 66 2.70 -14.59 -17.69
N PRO A 67 2.15 -13.48 -18.20
CA PRO A 67 1.26 -13.48 -19.36
C PRO A 67 2.03 -13.54 -20.69
N ASP A 68 1.30 -13.77 -21.78
CA ASP A 68 1.72 -13.52 -23.17
C ASP A 68 3.05 -14.17 -23.62
N ILE A 69 3.38 -15.34 -23.07
CA ILE A 69 4.55 -16.14 -23.49
C ILE A 69 4.37 -16.57 -24.94
N LYS A 70 5.36 -16.26 -25.77
CA LYS A 70 5.41 -16.59 -27.21
C LYS A 70 6.45 -17.64 -27.53
N LEU A 71 7.54 -17.66 -26.76
CA LEU A 71 8.73 -18.48 -27.01
C LEU A 71 8.73 -19.73 -26.12
N ALA A 72 7.60 -20.45 -26.12
CA ALA A 72 7.38 -21.63 -25.27
C ALA A 72 8.37 -22.76 -25.58
N GLU A 73 8.80 -22.86 -26.83
CA GLU A 73 9.79 -23.80 -27.35
C GLU A 73 11.22 -23.59 -26.80
N CYS A 74 11.49 -22.46 -26.14
CA CYS A 74 12.79 -22.20 -25.49
C CYS A 74 12.93 -22.90 -24.13
N TYR A 75 11.83 -23.37 -23.54
CA TYR A 75 11.78 -23.97 -22.20
C TYR A 75 12.01 -25.49 -22.24
N GLY A 76 12.74 -25.99 -21.24
CA GLY A 76 12.96 -27.41 -20.97
C GLY A 76 12.84 -27.71 -19.47
N LEU A 77 12.65 -28.99 -19.12
CA LEU A 77 12.49 -29.44 -17.75
C LEU A 77 13.74 -30.20 -17.30
N ARG A 78 14.37 -29.80 -16.19
CA ARG A 78 15.55 -30.46 -15.63
C ARG A 78 15.22 -31.13 -14.30
N LEU A 79 15.47 -32.42 -14.21
CA LEU A 79 15.58 -33.14 -12.94
C LEU A 79 16.98 -32.93 -12.35
N LYS A 80 17.08 -32.53 -11.09
CA LYS A 80 18.34 -32.39 -10.35
C LYS A 80 18.28 -33.15 -9.03
N HIS A 81 19.33 -33.89 -8.70
CA HIS A 81 19.51 -34.46 -7.36
C HIS A 81 19.93 -33.37 -6.37
N VAL A 82 19.30 -33.33 -5.19
CA VAL A 82 19.52 -32.28 -4.19
C VAL A 82 20.85 -32.44 -3.45
N LYS A 83 21.40 -33.67 -3.38
CA LYS A 83 22.60 -34.01 -2.60
C LYS A 83 23.87 -34.22 -3.43
N SER A 84 23.81 -34.16 -4.75
CA SER A 84 24.97 -34.23 -5.66
C SER A 84 24.85 -33.19 -6.78
N ASP A 85 25.86 -33.14 -7.67
CA ASP A 85 25.80 -32.33 -8.89
C ASP A 85 25.11 -33.05 -10.07
N GLU A 86 24.43 -34.17 -9.80
CA GLU A 86 23.74 -34.95 -10.82
C GLU A 86 22.50 -34.25 -11.37
N ILE A 87 22.40 -34.20 -12.70
CA ILE A 87 21.32 -33.56 -13.45
C ILE A 87 20.93 -34.39 -14.67
N HIS A 88 19.63 -34.47 -14.94
CA HIS A 88 19.04 -35.10 -16.13
C HIS A 88 18.05 -34.12 -16.75
N TRP A 89 18.27 -33.74 -18.00
CA TRP A 89 17.30 -32.97 -18.79
C TRP A 89 16.27 -33.92 -19.38
N LEU A 90 15.00 -33.66 -19.08
CA LEU A 90 13.90 -34.53 -19.43
C LEU A 90 13.42 -34.15 -20.82
N HIS A 91 13.81 -34.97 -21.80
CA HIS A 91 13.43 -34.79 -23.20
C HIS A 91 11.89 -34.74 -23.35
N PRO A 92 11.34 -33.85 -24.20
CA PRO A 92 9.89 -33.63 -24.27
C PRO A 92 9.04 -34.86 -24.58
N ASP A 93 9.59 -35.87 -25.28
CA ASP A 93 8.85 -37.04 -25.77
C ASP A 93 8.85 -38.23 -24.78
N LEU A 94 9.58 -38.13 -23.65
CA LEU A 94 9.49 -39.12 -22.56
C LEU A 94 8.09 -39.12 -21.95
N THR A 95 7.71 -40.17 -21.23
CA THR A 95 6.58 -40.13 -20.27
C THR A 95 7.06 -39.90 -18.85
N VAL A 96 6.22 -39.32 -17.98
CA VAL A 96 6.53 -39.23 -16.54
C VAL A 96 6.84 -40.61 -15.95
N GLY A 97 6.11 -41.66 -16.33
CA GLY A 97 6.38 -43.03 -15.89
C GLY A 97 7.79 -43.55 -16.24
N GLU A 98 8.32 -43.21 -17.42
CA GLU A 98 9.71 -43.53 -17.78
C GLU A 98 10.73 -42.70 -16.99
N VAL A 99 10.41 -41.44 -16.66
CA VAL A 99 11.27 -40.64 -15.77
C VAL A 99 11.35 -41.28 -14.38
N GLN A 100 10.24 -41.82 -13.87
CA GLN A 100 10.21 -42.54 -12.59
C GLN A 100 10.95 -43.89 -12.66
N GLU A 101 10.71 -44.72 -13.69
CA GLU A 101 11.41 -46.00 -13.88
C GLU A 101 12.93 -45.82 -14.04
N LYS A 102 13.37 -44.70 -14.63
CA LYS A 102 14.76 -44.49 -15.05
C LYS A 102 15.62 -43.70 -14.08
N TYR A 103 15.05 -42.72 -13.38
CA TYR A 103 15.81 -41.78 -12.53
C TYR A 103 15.32 -41.78 -11.07
N GLU A 104 14.01 -41.70 -10.81
CA GLU A 104 13.49 -41.70 -9.42
C GLU A 104 13.64 -43.06 -8.73
N CYS A 105 13.72 -44.17 -9.48
CA CYS A 105 13.99 -45.49 -8.91
C CYS A 105 15.37 -45.61 -8.20
N LEU A 106 16.31 -44.70 -8.50
CA LEU A 106 17.69 -44.74 -8.01
C LEU A 106 17.85 -44.15 -6.60
N HIS A 107 16.99 -43.19 -6.24
CA HIS A 107 17.07 -42.37 -5.03
C HIS A 107 15.67 -42.01 -4.54
N LEU A 108 15.42 -42.04 -3.23
CA LEU A 108 14.10 -41.73 -2.65
C LEU A 108 13.58 -40.38 -3.16
N GLU A 109 12.30 -40.29 -3.53
CA GLU A 109 11.66 -39.12 -4.17
C GLU A 109 12.01 -37.76 -3.50
N ALA A 110 12.15 -37.75 -2.17
CA ALA A 110 12.52 -36.57 -1.38
C ALA A 110 13.96 -36.05 -1.61
N GLU A 111 14.77 -36.72 -2.44
CA GLU A 111 16.14 -36.33 -2.81
C GLU A 111 16.21 -35.66 -4.21
N TRP A 112 15.12 -35.62 -4.97
CA TRP A 112 15.05 -35.02 -6.31
C TRP A 112 14.31 -33.66 -6.33
N ARG A 113 14.65 -32.81 -7.31
CA ARG A 113 13.96 -31.54 -7.59
C ARG A 113 13.83 -31.32 -9.10
N TYR A 114 12.65 -30.85 -9.52
CA TYR A 114 12.39 -30.45 -10.90
C TYR A 114 12.52 -28.93 -11.06
N ASP A 115 13.38 -28.50 -11.99
CA ASP A 115 13.60 -27.10 -12.35
C ASP A 115 13.14 -26.88 -13.80
N LEU A 116 12.08 -26.06 -14.01
CA LEU A 116 11.79 -25.52 -15.33
C LEU A 116 12.83 -24.44 -15.68
N GLN A 117 13.49 -24.55 -16.84
CA GLN A 117 14.53 -23.61 -17.27
C GLN A 117 14.46 -23.30 -18.77
N ILE A 118 14.86 -22.10 -19.16
CA ILE A 118 15.12 -21.79 -20.57
C ILE A 118 16.46 -22.46 -20.94
N ARG A 119 16.44 -23.30 -21.97
CA ARG A 119 17.61 -24.08 -22.43
C ARG A 119 17.96 -23.83 -23.89
N TYR A 120 16.95 -23.81 -24.75
CA TYR A 120 17.14 -23.69 -26.20
C TYR A 120 16.97 -22.23 -26.59
N LEU A 121 17.99 -21.64 -27.25
CA LEU A 121 18.03 -20.20 -27.55
C LEU A 121 17.92 -19.94 -29.06
N PRO A 122 17.11 -18.97 -29.51
CA PRO A 122 17.16 -18.49 -30.89
C PRO A 122 18.53 -17.89 -31.24
N GLU A 123 18.90 -17.83 -32.51
CA GLU A 123 20.20 -17.24 -32.92
C GLU A 123 20.33 -15.77 -32.48
N ASP A 124 19.25 -15.00 -32.63
CA ASP A 124 19.09 -13.64 -32.12
C ASP A 124 18.27 -13.58 -30.81
N PHE A 125 18.52 -14.47 -29.85
CA PHE A 125 17.72 -14.55 -28.61
C PHE A 125 17.57 -13.20 -27.88
N MET A 126 18.61 -12.36 -27.87
CA MET A 126 18.57 -11.03 -27.25
C MET A 126 17.55 -10.09 -27.89
N GLU A 127 17.25 -10.23 -29.18
CA GLU A 127 16.21 -9.45 -29.86
C GLU A 127 14.85 -10.14 -29.74
N ARG A 128 14.77 -11.45 -29.99
CA ARG A 128 13.52 -12.25 -29.86
C ARG A 128 12.91 -12.11 -28.45
N PHE A 129 13.71 -12.12 -27.40
CA PHE A 129 13.21 -11.98 -26.03
C PHE A 129 12.63 -10.57 -25.76
N LYS A 130 12.96 -9.53 -26.53
CA LYS A 130 12.28 -8.21 -26.39
C LYS A 130 10.81 -8.28 -26.84
N GLU A 131 10.48 -9.21 -27.73
CA GLU A 131 9.12 -9.44 -28.20
C GLU A 131 8.30 -10.28 -27.21
N ASP A 132 8.95 -10.98 -26.27
CA ASP A 132 8.36 -11.78 -25.19
C ASP A 132 8.96 -11.37 -23.83
N ARG A 133 8.35 -10.35 -23.23
CA ARG A 133 8.77 -9.78 -21.94
C ARG A 133 8.79 -10.81 -20.80
N THR A 134 7.93 -11.83 -20.84
CA THR A 134 7.82 -12.86 -19.81
C THR A 134 8.94 -13.90 -19.92
N THR A 135 9.42 -14.17 -21.13
CA THR A 135 10.64 -14.97 -21.36
C THR A 135 11.91 -14.15 -21.06
N LEU A 136 11.97 -12.85 -21.36
CA LEU A 136 13.09 -11.96 -21.04
C LEU A 136 13.36 -11.79 -19.53
N LEU A 137 12.37 -11.31 -18.78
CA LEU A 137 11.62 -12.24 -17.92
C LEU A 137 12.40 -13.35 -17.20
N TYR A 138 11.90 -14.55 -17.39
CA TYR A 138 12.39 -15.79 -16.81
C TYR A 138 13.91 -15.97 -17.00
N PHE A 139 14.44 -15.64 -18.18
CA PHE A 139 15.86 -15.75 -18.48
C PHE A 139 16.72 -14.86 -17.57
N TYR A 140 16.32 -13.60 -17.37
CA TYR A 140 16.99 -12.70 -16.42
C TYR A 140 16.98 -13.26 -14.98
N GLN A 141 15.95 -13.97 -14.56
CA GLN A 141 15.86 -14.55 -13.21
C GLN A 141 16.69 -15.85 -13.07
N GLN A 142 16.97 -16.54 -14.18
CA GLN A 142 17.72 -17.81 -14.20
C GLN A 142 19.21 -17.65 -13.86
N HIS A 143 19.84 -16.54 -14.26
CA HIS A 143 21.30 -16.35 -14.15
C HIS A 143 21.86 -15.75 -12.83
N PRO A 144 21.17 -14.87 -12.08
CA PRO A 144 21.66 -14.33 -10.80
C PRO A 144 21.98 -15.39 -9.73
N CYS A 145 21.20 -16.48 -9.69
CA CYS A 145 21.46 -17.62 -8.80
C CYS A 145 22.75 -18.38 -9.20
N THR A 146 23.10 -18.41 -10.48
CA THR A 146 24.35 -19.03 -10.96
C THR A 146 25.56 -18.13 -10.73
N TYR A 147 25.36 -16.81 -10.82
CA TYR A 147 26.39 -15.78 -10.66
C TYR A 147 26.94 -15.70 -9.23
N THR A 148 26.06 -15.58 -8.23
CA THR A 148 26.47 -15.46 -6.81
C THR A 148 27.09 -16.73 -6.23
N LEU A 149 26.82 -17.90 -6.82
CA LEU A 149 27.32 -19.21 -6.36
C LEU A 149 28.57 -19.72 -7.11
N ARG A 150 28.95 -19.15 -8.26
CA ARG A 150 30.07 -19.66 -9.09
C ARG A 150 31.11 -18.64 -9.55
N ALA A 151 30.87 -17.33 -9.44
CA ALA A 151 31.83 -16.32 -9.90
C ALA A 151 32.93 -16.03 -8.86
N SER A 152 34.20 -16.04 -9.28
CA SER A 152 35.33 -15.66 -8.43
C SER A 152 35.45 -14.14 -8.26
N PRO A 153 35.73 -13.61 -7.05
CA PRO A 153 35.59 -12.18 -6.74
C PRO A 153 36.57 -11.23 -7.44
N VAL A 154 37.59 -11.77 -8.14
CA VAL A 154 38.61 -10.99 -8.86
C VAL A 154 38.18 -10.64 -10.30
N SER A 155 37.13 -11.30 -10.82
CA SER A 155 36.75 -11.23 -12.24
C SER A 155 35.51 -10.39 -12.53
N ILE A 156 34.90 -9.78 -11.51
CA ILE A 156 33.58 -9.14 -11.58
C ILE A 156 33.74 -7.61 -11.73
N PRO A 157 33.16 -6.97 -12.77
CA PRO A 157 32.99 -5.52 -12.79
C PRO A 157 31.94 -5.10 -11.73
N MET A 158 32.28 -4.09 -10.92
CA MET A 158 31.41 -3.62 -9.81
C MET A 158 30.04 -3.06 -10.25
N HIS A 159 29.79 -2.92 -11.55
CA HIS A 159 28.49 -2.50 -12.09
C HIS A 159 27.42 -3.60 -11.97
N ILE A 160 27.76 -4.87 -12.22
CA ILE A 160 26.78 -5.97 -12.30
C ILE A 160 26.01 -6.19 -10.98
N PRO A 161 26.66 -6.22 -9.78
CA PRO A 161 25.92 -6.34 -8.51
C PRO A 161 24.99 -5.17 -8.23
N CYS A 162 25.39 -3.96 -8.64
CA CYS A 162 24.60 -2.75 -8.44
C CYS A 162 23.34 -2.68 -9.33
N GLU A 163 23.27 -3.43 -10.42
CA GLU A 163 22.15 -3.43 -11.37
C GLU A 163 20.92 -4.21 -10.86
N HIS A 164 21.12 -5.24 -10.04
CA HIS A 164 20.05 -6.11 -9.54
C HIS A 164 19.04 -5.40 -8.58
N PRO A 165 19.46 -4.56 -7.60
CA PRO A 165 18.53 -3.82 -6.74
C PRO A 165 17.55 -2.91 -7.49
N LEU A 166 18.02 -2.17 -8.50
CA LEU A 166 17.22 -1.18 -9.23
C LEU A 166 15.94 -1.77 -9.83
N ARG A 167 16.00 -3.05 -10.21
CA ARG A 167 14.89 -3.80 -10.77
C ARG A 167 13.76 -4.06 -9.76
N PHE A 168 14.11 -4.31 -8.50
CA PHE A 168 13.15 -4.47 -7.40
C PHE A 168 12.59 -3.13 -6.89
N TYR A 169 13.34 -2.04 -7.09
CA TYR A 169 13.00 -0.69 -6.65
C TYR A 169 12.66 0.26 -7.82
N LYS A 170 12.09 -0.25 -8.91
CA LYS A 170 11.81 0.52 -10.14
C LYS A 170 10.82 1.68 -9.96
N ASP A 171 9.94 1.59 -8.97
CA ASP A 171 8.98 2.65 -8.61
C ASP A 171 9.55 3.64 -7.57
N MET A 172 10.81 3.45 -7.14
CA MET A 172 11.46 4.22 -6.08
C MET A 172 12.12 5.49 -6.65
N PRO A 173 11.97 6.67 -6.03
CA PRO A 173 12.58 7.91 -6.53
C PRO A 173 14.11 7.83 -6.68
N GLN A 174 14.65 8.55 -7.66
CA GLN A 174 16.08 8.49 -8.04
C GLN A 174 17.06 8.82 -6.91
N ASN A 175 16.62 9.68 -5.98
CA ASN A 175 17.35 10.11 -4.79
C ASN A 175 16.92 9.37 -3.51
N ALA A 176 16.09 8.33 -3.61
CA ALA A 176 15.52 7.69 -2.43
C ALA A 176 16.56 6.95 -1.59
N LEU A 177 17.62 6.40 -2.19
CA LEU A 177 18.75 5.82 -1.43
C LEU A 177 19.74 6.87 -0.89
N ASP A 178 19.61 8.15 -1.26
CA ASP A 178 20.36 9.25 -0.63
C ASP A 178 19.82 9.56 0.78
N LYS A 179 18.52 9.31 1.01
CA LYS A 179 17.89 9.42 2.34
C LYS A 179 18.51 8.40 3.31
N LYS A 180 18.96 8.86 4.47
CA LYS A 180 19.75 8.05 5.41
C LYS A 180 19.02 6.76 5.85
N SER A 181 17.74 6.89 6.22
CA SER A 181 16.88 5.81 6.69
C SER A 181 16.61 4.76 5.62
N ASN A 182 16.30 5.16 4.38
CA ASN A 182 15.97 4.25 3.28
C ASN A 182 17.14 3.29 2.95
N PHE A 183 18.38 3.77 3.00
CA PHE A 183 19.54 2.90 2.83
C PHE A 183 19.77 2.01 4.07
N GLU A 184 19.57 2.52 5.28
CA GLU A 184 19.70 1.72 6.51
C GLU A 184 18.62 0.64 6.65
N PHE A 185 17.45 0.85 6.02
CA PHE A 185 16.44 -0.18 5.79
C PHE A 185 16.94 -1.25 4.81
N LEU A 186 17.47 -0.86 3.64
CA LEU A 186 18.06 -1.80 2.69
C LEU A 186 19.22 -2.61 3.31
N GLU A 187 20.02 -1.98 4.16
CA GLU A 187 21.17 -2.55 4.85
C GLU A 187 20.78 -3.56 5.94
N LYS A 188 19.70 -3.32 6.70
CA LYS A 188 19.31 -4.12 7.89
C LYS A 188 18.09 -5.02 7.70
N GLU A 189 17.07 -4.55 7.00
CA GLU A 189 15.74 -5.20 6.88
C GLU A 189 15.59 -6.01 5.59
N VAL A 190 16.48 -5.79 4.62
CA VAL A 190 16.52 -6.53 3.35
C VAL A 190 17.81 -7.35 3.24
N GLY A 191 18.92 -6.85 3.81
CA GLY A 191 20.23 -7.48 3.72
C GLY A 191 20.90 -7.19 2.38
N LEU A 192 22.15 -6.72 2.42
CA LEU A 192 22.91 -6.44 1.20
C LEU A 192 23.37 -7.72 0.50
N ASP A 193 23.44 -8.85 1.21
CA ASP A 193 23.83 -10.17 0.68
C ASP A 193 22.88 -10.72 -0.41
N LEU A 194 21.61 -10.26 -0.45
CA LEU A 194 20.68 -10.59 -1.53
C LEU A 194 21.04 -9.95 -2.90
N PHE A 195 21.98 -9.00 -2.90
CA PHE A 195 22.35 -8.23 -4.10
C PHE A 195 23.87 -8.17 -4.33
N PHE A 196 24.66 -8.23 -3.26
CA PHE A 196 26.11 -8.03 -3.28
C PHE A 196 26.83 -9.21 -2.63
N PRO A 197 27.78 -9.89 -3.32
CA PRO A 197 28.58 -10.94 -2.72
C PRO A 197 29.25 -10.47 -1.42
N SER A 198 29.20 -11.27 -0.37
CA SER A 198 29.65 -10.88 0.98
C SER A 198 31.11 -10.41 0.99
N GLN A 199 31.96 -10.91 0.09
CA GLN A 199 33.34 -10.44 -0.07
C GLN A 199 33.43 -8.97 -0.50
N MET A 200 32.45 -8.41 -1.21
CA MET A 200 32.42 -6.97 -1.51
C MET A 200 32.11 -6.14 -0.26
N GLN A 201 31.32 -6.68 0.66
CA GLN A 201 30.95 -6.03 1.92
C GLN A 201 32.11 -6.08 2.93
N GLU A 202 32.84 -7.22 2.98
CA GLU A 202 34.02 -7.41 3.81
C GLU A 202 35.21 -6.53 3.37
N ASN A 203 35.45 -6.41 2.05
CA ASN A 203 36.62 -5.69 1.52
C ASN A 203 36.44 -4.17 1.42
N LEU A 204 35.21 -3.64 1.53
CA LEU A 204 34.93 -2.21 1.42
C LEU A 204 34.41 -1.63 2.74
N LYS A 205 34.98 -0.51 3.20
CA LYS A 205 34.47 0.17 4.41
C LYS A 205 33.00 0.58 4.18
N PRO A 206 32.06 0.37 5.12
CA PRO A 206 30.64 0.59 4.90
C PRO A 206 30.27 1.97 4.30
N LYS A 207 30.95 3.05 4.73
CA LYS A 207 30.75 4.40 4.16
C LYS A 207 31.20 4.54 2.70
N GLN A 208 32.20 3.78 2.26
CA GLN A 208 32.63 3.73 0.85
C GLN A 208 31.69 2.85 0.03
N PHE A 209 31.33 1.67 0.55
CA PHE A 209 30.38 0.73 -0.08
C PHE A 209 29.01 1.39 -0.31
N ARG A 210 28.45 2.03 0.73
CA ARG A 210 27.23 2.83 0.65
C ARG A 210 27.28 3.93 -0.41
N LYS A 211 28.38 4.69 -0.45
CA LYS A 211 28.54 5.76 -1.46
C LYS A 211 28.62 5.17 -2.88
N MET A 212 29.30 4.04 -3.06
CA MET A 212 29.36 3.33 -4.34
C MET A 212 27.94 2.93 -4.79
N ILE A 213 27.16 2.27 -3.92
CA ILE A 213 25.79 1.85 -4.22
C ILE A 213 24.91 3.06 -4.58
N GLN A 214 24.98 4.16 -3.82
CA GLN A 214 24.26 5.41 -4.13
C GLN A 214 24.65 5.99 -5.50
N GLN A 215 25.94 6.09 -5.78
CA GLN A 215 26.44 6.64 -7.06
C GLN A 215 26.09 5.74 -8.25
N THR A 216 26.11 4.41 -8.11
CA THR A 216 25.69 3.51 -9.19
C THR A 216 24.16 3.51 -9.34
N PHE A 217 23.37 3.56 -8.28
CA PHE A 217 21.91 3.66 -8.37
C PHE A 217 21.48 4.88 -9.22
N GLN A 218 22.08 6.05 -8.96
CA GLN A 218 21.83 7.28 -9.73
C GLN A 218 22.14 7.16 -11.24
N GLN A 219 23.06 6.29 -11.66
CA GLN A 219 23.40 6.07 -13.07
C GLN A 219 22.35 5.25 -13.85
N TYR A 220 21.44 4.55 -13.15
CA TYR A 220 20.50 3.60 -13.74
C TYR A 220 19.04 3.90 -13.39
N ALA A 221 18.77 4.77 -12.41
CA ALA A 221 17.42 5.21 -12.02
C ALA A 221 16.66 6.05 -13.08
N LEU A 222 17.18 6.13 -14.31
CA LEU A 222 16.51 6.66 -15.51
C LEU A 222 16.11 5.56 -16.53
N LEU A 223 16.58 4.33 -16.34
CA LEU A 223 16.35 3.22 -17.26
C LEU A 223 15.05 2.49 -16.94
N ARG A 224 14.36 2.04 -17.99
CA ARG A 224 13.16 1.19 -17.89
C ARG A 224 13.56 -0.23 -17.50
N GLU A 225 12.61 -0.99 -16.94
CA GLU A 225 12.82 -2.37 -16.46
C GLU A 225 13.45 -3.29 -17.52
N GLU A 226 13.01 -3.19 -18.78
CA GLU A 226 13.56 -3.93 -19.92
C GLU A 226 14.99 -3.48 -20.29
N GLU A 227 15.27 -2.18 -20.22
CA GLU A 227 16.60 -1.62 -20.50
C GLU A 227 17.62 -2.05 -19.43
N CYS A 228 17.21 -2.11 -18.16
CA CYS A 228 18.01 -2.68 -17.08
C CYS A 228 18.29 -4.18 -17.30
N ILE A 229 17.29 -4.97 -17.69
CA ILE A 229 17.48 -6.41 -17.98
C ILE A 229 18.46 -6.62 -19.14
N LEU A 230 18.27 -5.92 -20.26
CA LEU A 230 19.12 -6.05 -21.44
C LEU A 230 20.56 -5.61 -21.15
N LYS A 231 20.74 -4.51 -20.40
CA LYS A 231 22.07 -4.03 -19.99
C LYS A 231 22.77 -5.02 -19.05
N PHE A 232 22.04 -5.62 -18.10
CA PHE A 232 22.57 -6.67 -17.23
C PHE A 232 22.99 -7.91 -18.03
N LEU A 233 22.13 -8.43 -18.91
CA LEU A 233 22.42 -9.63 -19.71
C LEU A 233 23.60 -9.39 -20.68
N HIS A 234 23.66 -8.22 -21.32
CA HIS A 234 24.81 -7.82 -22.14
C HIS A 234 26.10 -7.76 -21.31
N THR A 235 26.11 -7.06 -20.18
CA THR A 235 27.30 -6.94 -19.31
C THR A 235 27.68 -8.27 -18.65
N LEU A 236 26.73 -9.19 -18.44
CA LEU A 236 27.03 -10.55 -17.99
C LEU A 236 27.69 -11.40 -19.10
N SER A 237 27.21 -11.28 -20.35
CA SER A 237 27.72 -12.04 -21.51
C SER A 237 29.20 -11.78 -21.82
N THR A 238 29.74 -10.62 -21.43
CA THR A 238 31.16 -10.29 -21.63
C THR A 238 32.11 -10.96 -20.62
N PHE A 239 31.58 -11.63 -19.58
CA PHE A 239 32.37 -12.33 -18.56
C PHE A 239 31.91 -13.77 -18.28
N ALA A 240 30.70 -14.15 -18.69
CA ALA A 240 30.15 -15.49 -18.53
C ALA A 240 29.46 -15.97 -19.81
N ASN A 241 29.68 -17.23 -20.16
CA ASN A 241 28.90 -17.92 -21.19
C ASN A 241 27.44 -18.03 -20.70
N ILE A 242 26.54 -17.24 -21.29
CA ILE A 242 25.09 -17.31 -21.04
C ILE A 242 24.32 -17.92 -22.20
N ASP A 243 24.92 -18.01 -23.40
CA ASP A 243 24.30 -18.51 -24.63
C ASP A 243 24.73 -19.94 -25.01
N GLN A 244 25.61 -20.59 -24.24
CA GLN A 244 26.23 -21.87 -24.63
C GLN A 244 26.59 -22.76 -23.44
N GLU A 245 26.24 -24.06 -23.53
CA GLU A 245 26.71 -25.12 -22.63
C GLU A 245 28.08 -25.65 -23.09
N SER A 246 28.85 -26.27 -22.21
CA SER A 246 30.20 -26.78 -22.51
C SER A 246 30.45 -28.16 -21.89
N TYR A 247 30.98 -29.08 -22.70
CA TYR A 247 31.09 -30.52 -22.41
C TYR A 247 32.51 -31.02 -22.72
N ARG A 248 33.13 -31.75 -21.78
CA ARG A 248 34.52 -32.22 -21.93
C ARG A 248 34.55 -33.72 -22.24
N CYS A 249 34.73 -34.05 -23.51
CA CYS A 249 34.46 -35.36 -24.09
C CYS A 249 35.57 -35.81 -25.07
N GLU A 250 35.53 -37.06 -25.52
CA GLU A 250 36.45 -37.59 -26.55
C GLU A 250 35.75 -37.62 -27.92
N LEU A 251 36.30 -36.96 -28.95
CA LEU A 251 35.86 -37.16 -30.34
C LEU A 251 36.47 -38.45 -30.92
N ILE A 252 35.66 -39.29 -31.54
CA ILE A 252 36.10 -40.53 -32.20
C ILE A 252 36.30 -40.26 -33.69
N GLN A 253 37.55 -40.11 -34.12
CA GLN A 253 37.91 -39.85 -35.53
C GLN A 253 39.05 -40.79 -35.98
N GLY A 254 38.82 -42.11 -35.81
CA GLY A 254 39.84 -43.15 -36.01
C GLY A 254 40.83 -43.28 -34.84
N TRP A 255 41.13 -42.17 -34.18
CA TRP A 255 41.72 -42.09 -32.85
C TRP A 255 40.82 -41.25 -31.94
N ASN A 256 40.94 -41.41 -30.63
CA ASN A 256 40.17 -40.62 -29.66
C ASN A 256 40.93 -39.35 -29.28
N ILE A 257 40.28 -38.20 -29.40
CA ILE A 257 40.85 -36.88 -29.06
C ILE A 257 39.97 -36.22 -28.01
N THR A 258 40.50 -35.98 -26.80
CA THR A 258 39.80 -35.22 -25.76
C THR A 258 39.70 -33.74 -26.14
N VAL A 259 38.51 -33.16 -26.07
CA VAL A 259 38.20 -31.77 -26.43
C VAL A 259 37.22 -31.17 -25.44
N ASP A 260 37.17 -29.83 -25.39
CA ASP A 260 36.04 -29.11 -24.84
C ASP A 260 35.10 -28.76 -26.00
N LEU A 261 33.94 -29.43 -26.09
CA LEU A 261 32.86 -29.06 -26.99
C LEU A 261 32.02 -27.94 -26.37
N VAL A 262 31.49 -27.08 -27.24
CA VAL A 262 30.61 -25.97 -26.89
C VAL A 262 29.38 -26.04 -27.79
N ILE A 263 28.19 -26.00 -27.18
CA ILE A 263 26.91 -26.15 -27.87
C ILE A 263 26.02 -24.98 -27.45
N GLY A 264 25.57 -24.21 -28.44
CA GLY A 264 24.68 -23.06 -28.29
C GLY A 264 24.01 -22.75 -29.63
N PRO A 265 23.29 -21.62 -29.78
CA PRO A 265 22.52 -21.32 -30.98
C PRO A 265 23.33 -21.35 -32.28
N LYS A 266 24.64 -21.07 -32.18
CA LYS A 266 25.58 -20.95 -33.30
C LYS A 266 26.17 -22.30 -33.75
N GLY A 267 25.57 -23.43 -33.37
CA GLY A 267 25.98 -24.79 -33.74
C GLY A 267 26.90 -25.49 -32.72
N ILE A 268 27.34 -26.71 -33.06
CA ILE A 268 28.26 -27.53 -32.27
C ILE A 268 29.70 -27.16 -32.65
N ARG A 269 30.49 -26.72 -31.67
CA ARG A 269 31.83 -26.16 -31.88
C ARG A 269 32.88 -26.80 -30.96
N GLN A 270 34.11 -26.88 -31.45
CA GLN A 270 35.27 -27.31 -30.68
C GLN A 270 36.06 -26.11 -30.17
N MET A 271 36.41 -26.11 -28.89
CA MET A 271 37.38 -25.21 -28.29
C MET A 271 38.74 -25.92 -28.19
N THR A 272 39.83 -25.26 -28.60
CA THR A 272 41.20 -25.81 -28.55
C THR A 272 42.09 -25.12 -27.51
N SER A 273 41.79 -23.87 -27.17
CA SER A 273 42.28 -23.16 -25.98
C SER A 273 41.27 -22.06 -25.62
N LYS A 274 41.37 -21.48 -24.41
CA LYS A 274 40.48 -20.40 -23.95
C LYS A 274 40.55 -19.10 -24.78
N GLU A 275 41.57 -18.97 -25.63
CA GLU A 275 41.87 -17.78 -26.42
C GLU A 275 41.73 -18.02 -27.94
N ALA A 276 41.52 -19.28 -28.36
CA ALA A 276 41.36 -19.67 -29.75
C ALA A 276 39.93 -19.43 -30.24
N LYS A 277 39.77 -19.10 -31.53
CA LYS A 277 38.45 -19.03 -32.17
C LYS A 277 37.83 -20.43 -32.24
N PRO A 278 36.57 -20.64 -31.78
CA PRO A 278 35.94 -21.96 -31.85
C PRO A 278 35.76 -22.46 -33.29
N THR A 279 36.13 -23.72 -33.52
CA THR A 279 35.98 -24.39 -34.83
C THR A 279 34.59 -25.02 -34.92
N CYS A 280 33.83 -24.76 -36.00
CA CYS A 280 32.53 -25.41 -36.19
C CYS A 280 32.72 -26.87 -36.59
N LEU A 281 31.99 -27.79 -35.93
CA LEU A 281 31.96 -29.21 -36.27
C LEU A 281 30.66 -29.60 -36.99
N ALA A 282 29.52 -29.05 -36.54
CA ALA A 282 28.22 -29.27 -37.15
C ALA A 282 27.26 -28.09 -36.87
N GLU A 283 26.39 -27.81 -37.84
CA GLU A 283 25.24 -26.91 -37.69
C GLU A 283 23.98 -27.77 -37.60
N PHE A 284 23.01 -27.37 -36.76
CA PHE A 284 21.83 -28.20 -36.44
C PHE A 284 21.01 -28.58 -37.69
N LYS A 285 20.89 -27.68 -38.67
CA LYS A 285 20.22 -27.92 -39.96
C LYS A 285 20.79 -29.11 -40.77
N HIS A 286 22.03 -29.50 -40.51
CA HIS A 286 22.70 -30.64 -41.16
C HIS A 286 22.55 -31.96 -40.38
N ILE A 287 22.00 -31.95 -39.17
CA ILE A 287 21.79 -33.16 -38.36
C ILE A 287 20.52 -33.89 -38.86
N LYS A 288 20.58 -35.22 -38.92
CA LYS A 288 19.51 -36.09 -39.44
C LYS A 288 19.17 -37.29 -38.56
N SER A 289 20.00 -37.63 -37.58
CA SER A 289 19.65 -38.56 -36.50
C SER A 289 20.60 -38.39 -35.33
N ILE A 290 20.09 -38.63 -34.12
CA ILE A 290 20.81 -38.56 -32.85
C ILE A 290 20.66 -39.93 -32.18
N LYS A 291 21.76 -40.52 -31.72
CA LYS A 291 21.76 -41.84 -31.07
C LYS A 291 22.67 -41.85 -29.85
N CYS A 292 22.13 -42.30 -28.71
CA CYS A 292 22.92 -42.58 -27.50
C CYS A 292 23.12 -44.09 -27.38
N SER A 293 24.33 -44.50 -26.99
CA SER A 293 24.66 -45.90 -26.71
C SER A 293 25.57 -45.99 -25.49
N SER A 294 25.23 -46.89 -24.55
CA SER A 294 26.10 -47.20 -23.43
C SER A 294 27.29 -48.02 -23.91
N VAL A 295 28.44 -47.82 -23.28
CA VAL A 295 29.68 -48.57 -23.49
C VAL A 295 30.13 -49.16 -22.15
N GLU A 296 31.04 -50.13 -22.20
CA GLU A 296 31.70 -50.67 -21.01
C GLU A 296 32.35 -49.56 -20.15
N GLU A 297 32.53 -49.84 -18.86
CA GLU A 297 32.99 -48.89 -17.83
C GLU A 297 32.02 -47.71 -17.54
N GLY A 298 30.75 -47.79 -17.96
CA GLY A 298 29.71 -46.80 -17.64
C GLY A 298 29.76 -45.50 -18.47
N ARG A 299 30.71 -45.43 -19.41
CA ARG A 299 30.80 -44.36 -20.42
C ARG A 299 29.74 -44.56 -21.51
N ALA A 300 29.51 -43.54 -22.33
CA ALA A 300 28.57 -43.62 -23.45
C ALA A 300 29.12 -42.96 -24.71
N VAL A 301 28.50 -43.28 -25.85
CA VAL A 301 28.77 -42.64 -27.15
C VAL A 301 27.47 -42.06 -27.70
N LEU A 302 27.53 -40.76 -27.98
CA LEU A 302 26.58 -39.96 -28.72
C LEU A 302 27.01 -39.92 -30.20
N GLN A 303 26.17 -40.41 -31.09
CA GLN A 303 26.42 -40.48 -32.52
C GLN A 303 25.43 -39.60 -33.29
N LEU A 304 25.95 -38.66 -34.06
CA LEU A 304 25.19 -37.69 -34.86
C LEU A 304 25.33 -38.02 -36.36
N GLY A 305 24.22 -38.37 -37.01
CA GLY A 305 24.17 -38.54 -38.46
C GLY A 305 24.06 -37.19 -39.17
N LEU A 306 24.96 -36.91 -40.12
CA LEU A 306 25.05 -35.63 -40.83
C LEU A 306 24.63 -35.76 -42.30
N SER A 307 23.97 -34.74 -42.83
CA SER A 307 23.54 -34.67 -44.24
C SER A 307 24.73 -34.46 -45.17
N GLY A 308 24.86 -35.30 -46.20
CA GLY A 308 25.89 -35.17 -47.24
C GLY A 308 27.21 -35.90 -46.96
N THR A 309 27.40 -36.48 -45.78
CA THR A 309 28.59 -37.28 -45.43
C THR A 309 28.20 -38.66 -44.90
N PRO A 310 28.80 -39.77 -45.38
CA PRO A 310 28.52 -41.11 -44.85
C PRO A 310 29.13 -41.33 -43.44
N GLN A 311 30.03 -40.45 -43.01
CA GLN A 311 30.64 -40.49 -41.69
C GLN A 311 29.78 -39.69 -40.68
N SER A 312 29.37 -40.36 -39.61
CA SER A 312 28.73 -39.74 -38.44
C SER A 312 29.76 -39.07 -37.54
N LEU A 313 29.41 -37.95 -36.91
CA LEU A 313 30.20 -37.40 -35.80
C LEU A 313 29.89 -38.22 -34.53
N ALA A 314 30.91 -38.89 -33.98
CA ALA A 314 30.79 -39.71 -32.77
C ALA A 314 31.57 -39.07 -31.61
N ILE A 315 30.88 -38.89 -30.49
CA ILE A 315 31.34 -38.19 -29.29
C ILE A 315 31.19 -39.15 -28.11
N LYS A 316 32.28 -39.44 -27.40
CA LYS A 316 32.29 -40.29 -26.21
C LYS A 316 32.33 -39.44 -24.95
N THR A 317 31.37 -39.67 -24.07
CA THR A 317 31.13 -38.90 -22.84
C THR A 317 31.62 -39.67 -21.61
N ALA A 318 31.69 -39.00 -20.46
CA ALA A 318 32.04 -39.61 -19.18
C ALA A 318 30.91 -40.50 -18.63
N SER A 319 29.65 -40.24 -19.01
CA SER A 319 28.48 -41.02 -18.58
C SER A 319 27.36 -41.05 -19.64
N LEU A 320 26.43 -41.99 -19.49
CA LEU A 320 25.19 -42.01 -20.29
C LEU A 320 24.33 -40.76 -20.05
N ALA A 321 24.22 -40.30 -18.81
CA ALA A 321 23.49 -39.07 -18.47
C ALA A 321 24.05 -37.84 -19.20
N GLU A 322 25.37 -37.72 -19.33
CA GLU A 322 26.00 -36.66 -20.14
C GLU A 322 25.63 -36.78 -21.63
N ALA A 323 25.66 -37.99 -22.20
CA ALA A 323 25.26 -38.20 -23.60
C ALA A 323 23.78 -37.86 -23.85
N GLU A 324 22.89 -38.18 -22.91
CA GLU A 324 21.46 -37.84 -22.98
C GLU A 324 21.22 -36.34 -22.80
N ASN A 325 21.90 -35.70 -21.85
CA ASN A 325 21.87 -34.25 -21.64
C ASN A 325 22.34 -33.48 -22.88
N MET A 326 23.37 -33.98 -23.58
CA MET A 326 23.83 -33.43 -24.87
C MET A 326 22.86 -33.73 -26.01
N ALA A 327 22.26 -34.92 -26.05
CA ALA A 327 21.30 -35.30 -27.08
C ALA A 327 20.04 -34.42 -27.06
N ASP A 328 19.45 -34.18 -25.88
CA ASP A 328 18.31 -33.27 -25.74
C ASP A 328 18.65 -31.83 -26.15
N LEU A 329 19.84 -31.33 -25.79
CA LEU A 329 20.27 -29.98 -26.16
C LEU A 329 20.33 -29.83 -27.69
N ILE A 330 20.98 -30.79 -28.36
CA ILE A 330 21.15 -30.79 -29.81
C ILE A 330 19.79 -30.97 -30.50
N ASP A 331 18.95 -31.87 -30.01
CA ASP A 331 17.62 -32.12 -30.56
C ASP A 331 16.71 -30.89 -30.41
N GLY A 332 16.74 -30.23 -29.25
CA GLY A 332 16.02 -28.98 -29.01
C GLY A 332 16.44 -27.85 -29.95
N TYR A 333 17.74 -27.68 -30.21
CA TYR A 333 18.20 -26.74 -31.25
C TYR A 333 17.80 -27.19 -32.66
N CYS A 334 17.75 -28.50 -32.96
CA CYS A 334 17.26 -29.00 -34.24
C CYS A 334 15.75 -28.73 -34.45
N ARG A 335 14.92 -28.91 -33.41
CA ARG A 335 13.50 -28.54 -33.42
C ARG A 335 13.34 -27.02 -33.63
N LEU A 336 14.05 -26.22 -32.83
CA LEU A 336 13.97 -24.74 -32.81
C LEU A 336 14.43 -24.07 -34.12
N GLN A 337 15.42 -24.63 -34.81
CA GLN A 337 15.98 -24.03 -36.04
C GLN A 337 15.58 -24.75 -37.34
N GLY A 338 15.11 -25.99 -37.24
CA GLY A 338 14.82 -26.85 -38.39
C GLY A 338 13.36 -26.90 -38.84
N ASP A 339 12.45 -26.25 -38.09
CA ASP A 339 10.99 -26.35 -38.26
C ASP A 339 10.51 -27.81 -38.20
N LEU A 340 11.04 -28.56 -37.20
CA LEU A 340 10.82 -29.99 -37.02
C LEU A 340 9.86 -30.24 -35.83
N GLU A 341 8.67 -30.73 -36.12
CA GLU A 341 7.67 -31.13 -35.11
C GLU A 341 8.08 -32.39 -34.30
N THR A 342 9.03 -33.19 -34.81
CA THR A 342 9.40 -34.51 -34.25
C THR A 342 10.89 -34.59 -33.89
N SER A 343 11.21 -35.29 -32.79
CA SER A 343 12.60 -35.56 -32.39
C SER A 343 13.41 -36.34 -33.44
N LEU A 344 14.71 -36.06 -33.51
CA LEU A 344 15.72 -36.82 -34.25
C LEU A 344 16.39 -37.92 -33.39
N ILE A 345 16.03 -38.06 -32.11
CA ILE A 345 16.57 -39.08 -31.20
C ILE A 345 15.95 -40.45 -31.52
N VAL A 346 16.81 -41.43 -31.83
CA VAL A 346 16.37 -42.80 -32.15
C VAL A 346 16.34 -43.67 -30.90
N PHE A 347 15.20 -43.70 -30.23
CA PHE A 347 14.96 -44.56 -29.06
C PHE A 347 14.95 -46.06 -29.42
N PRO A 348 15.60 -46.95 -28.65
CA PRO A 348 15.48 -48.40 -28.82
C PRO A 348 14.07 -48.88 -28.40
N ARG A 349 13.27 -49.37 -29.36
CA ARG A 349 11.92 -49.89 -29.08
C ARG A 349 11.97 -51.11 -28.13
N ARG A 350 11.45 -50.97 -26.91
CA ARG A 350 11.07 -52.12 -26.05
C ARG A 350 9.78 -52.74 -26.58
N GLY A 351 9.85 -53.99 -27.04
CA GLY A 351 8.76 -54.99 -27.12
C GLY A 351 7.39 -54.60 -27.69
N GLU A 352 7.08 -55.08 -28.90
CA GLU A 352 5.68 -55.14 -29.37
C GLU A 352 4.89 -56.21 -28.60
N THR A 353 3.94 -55.82 -27.75
CA THR A 353 2.86 -56.71 -27.27
C THR A 353 1.66 -55.91 -26.76
N LEU A 354 0.45 -56.48 -26.88
CA LEU A 354 -0.82 -55.95 -26.33
C LEU A 354 -1.43 -54.67 -26.94
N LEU A 355 -1.35 -54.49 -28.27
CA LEU A 355 -2.28 -53.62 -29.01
C LEU A 355 -3.03 -54.38 -30.12
N HIS A 356 -3.98 -55.22 -29.71
CA HIS A 356 -5.03 -55.73 -30.59
C HIS A 356 -6.36 -55.80 -29.82
N SER A 357 -7.40 -55.17 -30.40
CA SER A 357 -8.61 -54.67 -29.73
C SER A 357 -8.34 -53.34 -28.98
N LEU A 358 -9.05 -52.24 -29.25
CA LEU A 358 -10.28 -52.07 -30.01
C LEU A 358 -10.08 -51.12 -31.21
N HIS A 359 -10.65 -51.47 -32.36
CA HIS A 359 -10.88 -50.54 -33.48
C HIS A 359 -12.38 -50.37 -33.66
N GLY A 360 -12.84 -49.12 -33.75
CA GLY A 360 -14.24 -48.77 -34.01
C GLY A 360 -14.98 -48.20 -32.79
N HIS A 361 -14.96 -46.88 -32.67
CA HIS A 361 -16.14 -46.03 -32.90
C HIS A 361 -15.67 -44.70 -33.50
N SER A 362 -16.58 -43.92 -34.10
CA SER A 362 -16.23 -42.71 -34.87
C SER A 362 -16.02 -41.48 -33.99
N ILE A 363 -15.27 -40.50 -34.52
CA ILE A 363 -14.90 -39.26 -33.83
C ILE A 363 -16.10 -38.33 -33.66
N THR A 364 -16.44 -38.02 -32.41
CA THR A 364 -17.13 -36.77 -31.99
C THR A 364 -16.63 -36.38 -30.60
N HIS A 365 -15.99 -35.21 -30.48
CA HIS A 365 -15.58 -34.54 -29.22
C HIS A 365 -15.14 -35.44 -28.05
N SER A 366 -13.84 -35.65 -27.91
CA SER A 366 -13.25 -36.37 -26.78
C SER A 366 -13.12 -35.49 -25.54
N ASP A 367 -14.00 -35.69 -24.56
CA ASP A 367 -13.84 -35.17 -23.19
C ASP A 367 -12.63 -35.86 -22.52
N ILE A 368 -11.46 -35.21 -22.57
CA ILE A 368 -10.25 -35.62 -21.84
C ILE A 368 -9.69 -34.39 -21.12
N TYR A 369 -10.47 -33.90 -20.16
CA TYR A 369 -10.08 -32.79 -19.28
C TYR A 369 -9.80 -33.36 -17.88
N ALA A 370 -8.55 -33.28 -17.43
CA ALA A 370 -8.17 -33.64 -16.07
C ALA A 370 -8.21 -32.39 -15.20
N GLU A 371 -9.23 -32.25 -14.36
CA GLU A 371 -9.25 -31.23 -13.32
C GLU A 371 -8.15 -31.52 -12.29
N ILE A 372 -7.33 -30.51 -11.99
CA ILE A 372 -6.21 -30.63 -11.05
C ILE A 372 -6.76 -30.54 -9.61
N PRO A 373 -6.58 -31.57 -8.75
CA PRO A 373 -6.87 -31.44 -7.34
C PRO A 373 -5.79 -30.58 -6.69
N ASP A 374 -6.09 -29.33 -6.33
CA ASP A 374 -5.11 -28.48 -5.63
C ASP A 374 -4.79 -29.02 -4.21
N GLU A 375 -3.68 -28.61 -3.61
CA GLU A 375 -3.00 -29.32 -2.48
C GLU A 375 -3.71 -29.29 -1.11
N SER A 376 -5.03 -29.09 -1.10
CA SER A 376 -5.91 -29.21 0.08
C SER A 376 -6.31 -30.66 0.42
N SER A 377 -5.99 -31.62 -0.46
CA SER A 377 -6.62 -32.94 -0.56
C SER A 377 -5.93 -34.07 0.21
N ARG A 378 -5.17 -33.78 1.28
CA ARG A 378 -4.74 -34.83 2.23
C ARG A 378 -5.98 -35.51 2.85
N PRO A 379 -6.05 -36.86 2.92
CA PRO A 379 -7.19 -37.56 3.50
C PRO A 379 -7.48 -37.11 4.94
N ARG A 380 -8.71 -36.64 5.19
CA ARG A 380 -9.16 -36.17 6.51
C ARG A 380 -9.26 -37.34 7.50
N SER A 381 -8.18 -37.63 8.23
CA SER A 381 -8.21 -38.48 9.42
C SER A 381 -9.01 -37.82 10.57
N GLY A 382 -10.33 -37.89 10.50
CA GLY A 382 -11.24 -37.79 11.66
C GLY A 382 -11.31 -36.46 12.41
N GLY A 383 -11.49 -35.32 11.73
CA GLY A 383 -11.55 -33.99 12.38
C GLY A 383 -12.72 -33.09 11.95
N ARG A 384 -13.91 -33.29 12.56
CA ARG A 384 -15.17 -32.50 12.42
C ARG A 384 -15.10 -31.14 11.67
N PHE A 385 -15.61 -31.08 10.45
CA PHE A 385 -15.93 -29.84 9.71
C PHE A 385 -17.38 -29.33 9.95
N GLN A 386 -18.06 -29.83 10.98
CA GLN A 386 -19.51 -30.07 10.96
C GLN A 386 -20.40 -28.95 11.56
N HIS A 387 -20.02 -27.66 11.41
CA HIS A 387 -20.67 -26.57 12.17
C HIS A 387 -20.99 -25.25 11.42
N TYR A 388 -20.65 -25.09 10.14
CA TYR A 388 -20.90 -23.82 9.41
C TYR A 388 -21.40 -23.95 7.97
N GLY A 389 -21.60 -25.18 7.46
CA GLY A 389 -22.26 -25.41 6.18
C GLY A 389 -23.75 -25.11 6.30
N ILE A 390 -24.28 -24.30 5.40
CA ILE A 390 -25.70 -23.93 5.28
C ILE A 390 -26.18 -24.43 3.91
N SER A 391 -27.36 -25.08 3.84
CA SER A 391 -27.92 -25.43 2.54
C SER A 391 -28.42 -24.17 1.84
N ARG A 392 -28.24 -24.11 0.51
CA ARG A 392 -28.75 -23.00 -0.28
C ARG A 392 -30.28 -22.84 -0.17
N GLU A 393 -31.00 -23.94 0.01
CA GLU A 393 -32.45 -23.96 0.16
C GLU A 393 -32.93 -23.22 1.43
N ASP A 394 -32.09 -23.15 2.48
CA ASP A 394 -32.38 -22.41 3.71
C ASP A 394 -32.30 -20.88 3.54
N VAL A 395 -31.71 -20.38 2.44
CA VAL A 395 -31.34 -18.97 2.24
C VAL A 395 -32.06 -18.36 1.04
N ALA A 396 -33.13 -17.62 1.31
CA ALA A 396 -33.83 -16.85 0.28
C ALA A 396 -33.11 -15.53 -0.03
N LEU A 397 -32.66 -15.34 -1.28
CA LEU A 397 -32.11 -14.06 -1.74
C LEU A 397 -33.20 -13.02 -1.99
N GLY A 398 -32.85 -11.76 -1.75
CA GLY A 398 -33.64 -10.56 -2.05
C GLY A 398 -32.93 -9.67 -3.08
N ARG A 399 -32.90 -8.35 -2.82
CA ARG A 399 -32.24 -7.36 -3.69
C ARG A 399 -30.72 -7.37 -3.53
N ILE A 400 -30.01 -6.87 -4.55
CA ILE A 400 -28.59 -6.51 -4.46
C ILE A 400 -28.43 -5.30 -3.52
N LEU A 401 -27.42 -5.36 -2.66
CA LEU A 401 -26.96 -4.30 -1.75
C LEU A 401 -25.71 -3.58 -2.28
N GLY A 402 -24.87 -4.26 -3.07
CA GLY A 402 -23.69 -3.69 -3.72
C GLY A 402 -22.92 -4.71 -4.56
N GLU A 403 -21.93 -4.26 -5.33
CA GLU A 403 -21.01 -5.13 -6.07
C GLU A 403 -19.59 -5.03 -5.47
N GLY A 404 -18.96 -6.18 -5.22
CA GLY A 404 -17.58 -6.30 -4.77
C GLY A 404 -16.68 -7.01 -5.79
N PHE A 405 -15.39 -7.13 -5.48
CA PHE A 405 -14.38 -7.66 -6.42
C PHE A 405 -14.70 -9.07 -6.96
N PHE A 406 -15.24 -9.96 -6.13
CA PHE A 406 -15.53 -11.36 -6.49
C PHE A 406 -16.95 -11.58 -7.03
N GLY A 407 -17.86 -10.62 -6.87
CA GLY A 407 -19.29 -10.80 -7.06
C GLY A 407 -20.15 -9.85 -6.23
N GLU A 408 -21.46 -10.05 -6.31
CA GLU A 408 -22.48 -9.17 -5.74
C GLU A 408 -22.79 -9.54 -4.28
N VAL A 409 -23.16 -8.54 -3.49
CA VAL A 409 -23.71 -8.72 -2.14
C VAL A 409 -25.22 -8.58 -2.21
N TYR A 410 -25.94 -9.59 -1.75
CA TYR A 410 -27.41 -9.60 -1.69
C TYR A 410 -27.90 -9.43 -0.25
N GLU A 411 -29.07 -8.80 -0.11
CA GLU A 411 -29.91 -9.00 1.07
C GLU A 411 -30.53 -10.40 1.01
N GLY A 412 -30.72 -11.07 2.13
CA GLY A 412 -31.37 -12.37 2.17
C GLY A 412 -31.99 -12.69 3.53
N ILE A 413 -32.73 -13.80 3.57
CA ILE A 413 -33.32 -14.35 4.79
C ILE A 413 -32.89 -15.81 4.91
N TYR A 414 -32.08 -16.10 5.92
CA TYR A 414 -31.70 -17.46 6.32
C TYR A 414 -32.74 -18.01 7.30
N THR A 415 -33.18 -19.24 7.08
CA THR A 415 -34.05 -19.99 8.01
C THR A 415 -33.18 -20.99 8.77
N THR A 416 -33.03 -20.83 10.08
CA THR A 416 -32.21 -21.76 10.88
C THR A 416 -32.88 -23.15 10.96
N PRO A 417 -32.13 -24.21 11.29
CA PRO A 417 -32.70 -25.54 11.57
C PRO A 417 -33.74 -25.62 12.71
N LYS A 418 -34.03 -24.50 13.39
CA LYS A 418 -35.13 -24.36 14.37
C LYS A 418 -36.37 -23.66 13.80
N GLY A 419 -36.36 -23.25 12.53
CA GLY A 419 -37.40 -22.42 11.90
C GLY A 419 -37.29 -20.92 12.22
N GLU A 420 -36.22 -20.46 12.86
CA GLU A 420 -36.01 -19.03 13.14
C GLU A 420 -35.56 -18.32 11.87
N ARG A 421 -36.18 -17.19 11.50
CA ARG A 421 -35.81 -16.43 10.29
C ARG A 421 -34.88 -15.27 10.66
N VAL A 422 -33.71 -15.22 10.04
CA VAL A 422 -32.63 -14.26 10.30
C VAL A 422 -32.34 -13.48 9.03
N ASN A 423 -32.27 -12.15 9.13
CA ASN A 423 -31.88 -11.30 8.01
C ASN A 423 -30.35 -11.36 7.83
N VAL A 424 -29.89 -11.61 6.60
CA VAL A 424 -28.49 -11.89 6.28
C VAL A 424 -28.01 -11.09 5.08
N ALA A 425 -26.71 -10.81 5.04
CA ALA A 425 -26.01 -10.34 3.85
C ALA A 425 -25.29 -11.54 3.20
N VAL A 426 -25.50 -11.73 1.91
CA VAL A 426 -24.96 -12.89 1.16
C VAL A 426 -23.96 -12.38 0.12
N LYS A 427 -22.66 -12.53 0.39
CA LYS A 427 -21.59 -12.28 -0.59
C LYS A 427 -21.59 -13.45 -1.57
N THR A 428 -21.62 -13.20 -2.86
CA THR A 428 -21.63 -14.24 -3.92
C THR A 428 -20.32 -14.25 -4.69
N CYS A 429 -19.90 -15.43 -5.17
CA CYS A 429 -18.84 -15.53 -6.16
C CYS A 429 -19.46 -15.56 -7.57
N LYS A 430 -18.86 -14.89 -8.56
CA LYS A 430 -19.33 -15.00 -9.96
C LYS A 430 -19.10 -16.43 -10.47
N LYS A 431 -20.02 -16.97 -11.29
CA LYS A 431 -19.94 -18.37 -11.77
C LYS A 431 -18.62 -18.68 -12.49
N ASP A 432 -18.20 -17.75 -13.34
CA ASP A 432 -17.01 -17.87 -14.20
C ASP A 432 -15.72 -17.42 -13.48
N CYS A 433 -15.71 -17.42 -12.14
CA CYS A 433 -14.54 -17.02 -11.35
C CYS A 433 -13.47 -18.13 -11.35
N SER A 434 -12.21 -17.78 -11.60
CA SER A 434 -11.11 -18.75 -11.59
C SER A 434 -10.92 -19.41 -10.20
N PRO A 435 -10.40 -20.65 -10.13
CA PRO A 435 -10.20 -21.36 -8.86
C PRO A 435 -9.43 -20.54 -7.82
N GLU A 436 -8.34 -19.88 -8.23
CA GLU A 436 -7.57 -18.99 -7.35
C GLU A 436 -8.39 -17.85 -6.72
N ASN A 437 -9.41 -17.36 -7.42
CA ASN A 437 -10.28 -16.29 -6.92
C ASN A 437 -11.42 -16.85 -6.06
N LYS A 438 -11.88 -18.08 -6.32
CA LYS A 438 -12.74 -18.84 -5.39
C LYS A 438 -12.02 -19.15 -4.08
N ASP A 439 -10.73 -19.49 -4.12
CA ASP A 439 -9.90 -19.68 -2.93
C ASP A 439 -9.65 -18.38 -2.17
N LYS A 440 -9.37 -17.27 -2.85
CA LYS A 440 -9.26 -15.94 -2.20
C LYS A 440 -10.57 -15.58 -1.51
N PHE A 441 -11.72 -15.80 -2.16
CA PHE A 441 -13.05 -15.61 -1.62
C PHE A 441 -13.34 -16.51 -0.39
N LEU A 442 -13.08 -17.81 -0.47
CA LEU A 442 -13.22 -18.74 0.66
C LEU A 442 -12.25 -18.41 1.82
N SER A 443 -11.05 -17.91 1.53
CA SER A 443 -10.06 -17.54 2.54
C SER A 443 -10.54 -16.38 3.44
N GLU A 444 -11.42 -15.50 2.93
CA GLU A 444 -12.11 -14.48 3.72
C GLU A 444 -13.02 -15.11 4.78
N ALA A 445 -13.87 -16.08 4.38
CA ALA A 445 -14.76 -16.77 5.32
C ALA A 445 -13.99 -17.64 6.33
N VAL A 446 -12.90 -18.30 5.90
CA VAL A 446 -12.00 -19.07 6.80
C VAL A 446 -11.30 -18.17 7.82
N LEU A 447 -10.95 -16.94 7.46
CA LEU A 447 -10.44 -15.93 8.39
C LEU A 447 -11.55 -15.45 9.34
N MET A 448 -12.70 -15.00 8.82
CA MET A 448 -13.82 -14.50 9.61
C MET A 448 -14.36 -15.53 10.62
N LYS A 449 -14.31 -16.83 10.30
CA LYS A 449 -14.67 -17.93 11.22
C LYS A 449 -13.90 -17.92 12.54
N LYS A 450 -12.69 -17.33 12.58
CA LYS A 450 -11.87 -17.20 13.80
C LYS A 450 -12.11 -15.89 14.57
N LEU A 451 -12.89 -14.95 14.02
CA LEU A 451 -13.09 -13.62 14.60
C LEU A 451 -14.39 -13.57 15.42
N ASP A 452 -14.29 -13.21 16.70
CA ASP A 452 -15.43 -12.95 17.58
C ASP A 452 -15.18 -11.67 18.40
N HIS A 453 -15.80 -10.57 17.97
CA HIS A 453 -15.67 -9.26 18.59
C HIS A 453 -16.93 -8.40 18.28
N PRO A 454 -17.49 -7.65 19.25
CA PRO A 454 -18.74 -6.89 19.06
C PRO A 454 -18.69 -5.87 17.91
N HIS A 455 -17.51 -5.32 17.61
CA HIS A 455 -17.30 -4.35 16.52
C HIS A 455 -16.68 -4.98 15.25
N ILE A 456 -16.91 -6.27 15.02
CA ILE A 456 -16.57 -6.97 13.77
C ILE A 456 -17.85 -7.55 13.14
N VAL A 457 -17.89 -7.60 11.80
CA VAL A 457 -18.94 -8.27 11.02
C VAL A 457 -18.87 -9.78 11.23
N LYS A 458 -19.98 -10.38 11.68
CA LYS A 458 -20.03 -11.82 12.00
C LYS A 458 -20.39 -12.69 10.80
N LEU A 459 -19.63 -13.76 10.61
CA LEU A 459 -19.97 -14.88 9.73
C LEU A 459 -21.08 -15.74 10.36
N ILE A 460 -22.12 -16.03 9.59
CA ILE A 460 -23.22 -16.95 9.97
C ILE A 460 -22.95 -18.34 9.40
N GLY A 461 -22.47 -18.43 8.16
CA GLY A 461 -22.06 -19.69 7.55
C GLY A 461 -21.66 -19.55 6.08
N ILE A 462 -21.46 -20.68 5.42
CA ILE A 462 -21.06 -20.78 4.01
C ILE A 462 -22.02 -21.76 3.33
N ALA A 463 -22.54 -21.41 2.16
CA ALA A 463 -23.14 -22.40 1.26
C ALA A 463 -22.09 -22.79 0.21
N GLU A 464 -21.63 -24.03 0.29
CA GLU A 464 -20.55 -24.59 -0.54
C GLU A 464 -21.05 -24.96 -1.97
N GLU A 465 -22.34 -24.76 -2.25
CA GLU A 465 -22.99 -25.00 -3.54
C GLU A 465 -22.70 -23.89 -4.57
N GLU A 466 -22.16 -24.25 -5.73
CA GLU A 466 -21.79 -23.31 -6.80
C GLU A 466 -22.99 -22.52 -7.39
N PRO A 467 -22.90 -21.19 -7.57
CA PRO A 467 -21.83 -20.30 -7.13
C PRO A 467 -21.81 -20.10 -5.61
N THR A 468 -20.66 -20.33 -4.98
CA THR A 468 -20.45 -20.32 -3.52
C THR A 468 -20.93 -19.01 -2.86
N TRP A 469 -21.57 -19.14 -1.68
CA TRP A 469 -22.09 -18.00 -0.90
C TRP A 469 -21.45 -17.90 0.49
N ILE A 470 -21.11 -16.67 0.90
CA ILE A 470 -20.68 -16.35 2.27
C ILE A 470 -21.83 -15.58 2.94
N ILE A 471 -22.41 -16.15 4.00
CA ILE A 471 -23.58 -15.63 4.70
C ILE A 471 -23.13 -14.92 5.99
N MET A 472 -23.49 -13.64 6.13
CA MET A 472 -23.08 -12.75 7.22
C MET A 472 -24.30 -12.07 7.87
N GLU A 473 -24.13 -11.52 9.08
CA GLU A 473 -25.14 -10.64 9.70
C GLU A 473 -25.44 -9.41 8.80
N LEU A 474 -26.72 -9.12 8.55
CA LEU A 474 -27.16 -7.91 7.85
C LEU A 474 -27.23 -6.70 8.81
N TYR A 475 -26.68 -5.56 8.41
CA TYR A 475 -26.78 -4.31 9.18
C TYR A 475 -27.64 -3.27 8.44
N PRO A 476 -28.74 -2.80 9.04
CA PRO A 476 -29.82 -2.13 8.30
C PRO A 476 -29.50 -0.69 7.87
N TYR A 477 -28.44 -0.07 8.41
CA TYR A 477 -28.02 1.28 8.04
C TYR A 477 -26.88 1.30 7.00
N GLY A 478 -26.41 0.14 6.55
CA GLY A 478 -25.45 0.02 5.45
C GLY A 478 -24.03 0.51 5.78
N GLU A 479 -23.39 1.11 4.77
CA GLU A 479 -22.01 1.59 4.81
C GLU A 479 -21.86 2.88 5.63
N LEU A 480 -20.81 2.95 6.47
CA LEU A 480 -20.54 4.14 7.29
C LEU A 480 -20.25 5.39 6.44
N GLY A 481 -19.54 5.29 5.31
CA GLY A 481 -19.27 6.43 4.44
C GLY A 481 -20.56 7.07 3.90
N GLN A 482 -21.47 6.25 3.36
CA GLN A 482 -22.79 6.71 2.93
C GLN A 482 -23.63 7.26 4.09
N TYR A 483 -23.64 6.58 5.24
CA TYR A 483 -24.41 6.99 6.43
C TYR A 483 -23.94 8.35 6.98
N LEU A 484 -22.63 8.62 6.98
CA LEU A 484 -22.04 9.88 7.43
C LEU A 484 -22.51 11.08 6.59
N GLU A 485 -22.44 10.98 5.26
CA GLU A 485 -22.84 12.07 4.35
C GLU A 485 -24.37 12.32 4.41
N GLN A 486 -25.18 11.26 4.55
CA GLN A 486 -26.63 11.37 4.72
C GLN A 486 -27.03 12.04 6.05
N ASN A 487 -26.31 11.75 7.15
CA ASN A 487 -26.69 12.18 8.51
C ASN A 487 -25.84 13.34 9.06
N LYS A 488 -24.97 13.97 8.26
CA LYS A 488 -24.02 15.03 8.67
C LYS A 488 -24.60 16.24 9.40
N HIS A 489 -25.90 16.51 9.26
CA HIS A 489 -26.59 17.59 9.98
C HIS A 489 -27.14 17.17 11.35
N CYS A 490 -27.13 15.87 11.67
CA CYS A 490 -27.65 15.28 12.91
C CYS A 490 -26.55 14.59 13.76
N LEU A 491 -25.39 14.27 13.18
CA LEU A 491 -24.30 13.58 13.88
C LEU A 491 -23.47 14.56 14.74
N ALA A 492 -23.60 14.44 16.06
CA ALA A 492 -22.76 15.18 17.01
C ALA A 492 -21.34 14.58 17.11
N VAL A 493 -20.34 15.44 17.34
CA VAL A 493 -18.90 15.05 17.43
C VAL A 493 -18.62 13.85 18.36
N PRO A 494 -19.21 13.71 19.56
CA PRO A 494 -18.99 12.53 20.41
C PRO A 494 -19.41 11.21 19.74
N THR A 495 -20.39 11.23 18.82
CA THR A 495 -20.84 10.05 18.06
C THR A 495 -19.79 9.64 17.02
N LEU A 496 -19.20 10.62 16.35
CA LEU A 496 -18.12 10.39 15.39
C LEU A 496 -16.88 9.80 16.08
N ILE A 497 -16.58 10.27 17.30
CA ILE A 497 -15.50 9.75 18.14
C ILE A 497 -15.84 8.35 18.69
N LEU A 498 -17.11 8.08 19.00
CA LEU A 498 -17.57 6.73 19.36
C LEU A 498 -17.31 5.73 18.24
N TYR A 499 -17.59 6.09 16.98
CA TYR A 499 -17.29 5.22 15.83
C TYR A 499 -15.79 4.92 15.73
N ALA A 500 -14.93 5.94 15.86
CA ALA A 500 -13.48 5.76 15.88
C ALA A 500 -13.01 4.86 17.04
N LEU A 501 -13.58 5.00 18.24
CA LEU A 501 -13.31 4.18 19.42
C LEU A 501 -13.81 2.73 19.28
N GLN A 502 -14.86 2.49 18.50
CA GLN A 502 -15.37 1.14 18.23
C GLN A 502 -14.51 0.41 17.20
N ILE A 503 -14.08 1.11 16.15
CA ILE A 503 -13.13 0.61 15.14
C ILE A 503 -11.76 0.33 15.79
N SER A 504 -11.24 1.23 16.64
CA SER A 504 -9.94 0.99 17.30
C SER A 504 -9.96 -0.23 18.22
N LYS A 505 -11.09 -0.54 18.87
CA LYS A 505 -11.27 -1.80 19.64
C LYS A 505 -11.23 -3.04 18.74
N ALA A 506 -11.86 -2.99 17.57
CA ALA A 506 -11.79 -4.08 16.60
C ALA A 506 -10.35 -4.28 16.10
N LEU A 507 -9.62 -3.19 15.83
CA LEU A 507 -8.23 -3.24 15.37
C LEU A 507 -7.26 -3.67 16.47
N ALA A 508 -7.50 -3.31 17.73
CA ALA A 508 -6.75 -3.84 18.88
C ALA A 508 -6.98 -5.35 19.09
N TYR A 509 -8.17 -5.85 18.77
CA TYR A 509 -8.44 -7.29 18.74
C TYR A 509 -7.69 -7.99 17.60
N LEU A 510 -7.64 -7.41 16.39
CA LEU A 510 -6.85 -7.94 15.27
C LEU A 510 -5.33 -7.91 15.56
N GLU A 511 -4.81 -6.82 16.14
CA GLU A 511 -3.43 -6.69 16.65
C GLU A 511 -3.08 -7.83 17.61
N ALA A 512 -3.98 -8.16 18.54
CA ALA A 512 -3.77 -9.22 19.54
C ALA A 512 -3.82 -10.66 18.99
N ILE A 513 -4.20 -10.86 17.73
CA ILE A 513 -4.18 -12.16 17.03
C ILE A 513 -3.26 -12.16 15.79
N ASN A 514 -2.33 -11.20 15.70
CA ASN A 514 -1.42 -11.00 14.55
C ASN A 514 -2.14 -10.92 13.19
N CYS A 515 -3.36 -10.40 13.13
CA CYS A 515 -4.10 -10.18 11.90
C CYS A 515 -3.97 -8.72 11.44
N VAL A 516 -3.60 -8.51 10.17
CA VAL A 516 -3.53 -7.18 9.55
C VAL A 516 -4.65 -7.06 8.51
N HIS A 517 -5.44 -5.99 8.61
CA HIS A 517 -6.65 -5.75 7.84
C HIS A 517 -6.35 -5.33 6.39
N ARG A 518 -5.37 -4.43 6.22
CA ARG A 518 -4.83 -3.94 4.93
C ARG A 518 -5.73 -3.07 4.04
N ASP A 519 -7.01 -2.91 4.37
CA ASP A 519 -7.88 -1.87 3.77
C ASP A 519 -8.85 -1.25 4.80
N ILE A 520 -8.33 -0.40 5.69
CA ILE A 520 -9.14 0.27 6.72
C ILE A 520 -9.62 1.63 6.19
N ALA A 521 -10.91 1.72 5.90
CA ALA A 521 -11.58 2.93 5.38
C ALA A 521 -13.07 2.88 5.73
N VAL A 522 -13.78 4.02 5.68
CA VAL A 522 -15.23 4.05 6.03
C VAL A 522 -16.13 3.19 5.13
N ARG A 523 -15.68 2.88 3.90
CA ARG A 523 -16.34 1.91 2.99
C ARG A 523 -16.42 0.49 3.53
N ASN A 524 -15.48 0.09 4.40
CA ASN A 524 -15.36 -1.27 4.93
C ASN A 524 -15.86 -1.34 6.39
N VAL A 525 -16.66 -0.35 6.80
CA VAL A 525 -17.29 -0.28 8.11
C VAL A 525 -18.79 -0.18 7.93
N LEU A 526 -19.54 -1.06 8.62
CA LEU A 526 -21.00 -1.14 8.54
C LEU A 526 -21.65 -0.60 9.82
N VAL A 527 -22.80 0.06 9.67
CA VAL A 527 -23.55 0.69 10.76
C VAL A 527 -24.65 -0.28 11.24
N ALA A 528 -24.42 -0.90 12.40
CA ALA A 528 -25.37 -1.82 13.03
C ALA A 528 -26.52 -1.07 13.73
N SER A 529 -26.22 0.09 14.31
CA SER A 529 -27.20 1.04 14.86
C SER A 529 -26.58 2.45 14.94
N PRO A 530 -27.34 3.51 15.22
CA PRO A 530 -26.79 4.87 15.36
C PRO A 530 -25.68 5.01 16.42
N GLU A 531 -25.59 4.09 17.39
CA GLU A 531 -24.53 4.03 18.41
C GLU A 531 -23.54 2.86 18.23
N CYS A 532 -23.61 2.07 17.15
CA CYS A 532 -22.77 0.89 16.96
C CYS A 532 -22.34 0.67 15.50
N VAL A 533 -21.03 0.68 15.26
CA VAL A 533 -20.38 0.30 14.00
C VAL A 533 -19.56 -0.99 14.13
N LYS A 534 -19.33 -1.65 12.98
CA LYS A 534 -18.58 -2.91 12.85
C LYS A 534 -17.64 -2.88 11.65
N LEU A 535 -16.41 -3.33 11.83
CA LEU A 535 -15.39 -3.49 10.78
C LEU A 535 -15.66 -4.78 9.95
N GLY A 536 -15.54 -4.69 8.63
CA GLY A 536 -15.79 -5.77 7.68
C GLY A 536 -14.89 -5.72 6.44
N ASP A 537 -15.26 -6.50 5.42
CA ASP A 537 -14.48 -6.83 4.20
C ASP A 537 -13.03 -7.30 4.48
N PHE A 538 -12.92 -8.58 4.86
CA PHE A 538 -11.64 -9.21 5.20
C PHE A 538 -10.92 -9.81 3.98
N GLY A 539 -11.39 -9.55 2.74
CA GLY A 539 -10.87 -10.17 1.52
C GLY A 539 -9.39 -9.87 1.21
N LEU A 540 -8.84 -8.77 1.77
CA LEU A 540 -7.41 -8.43 1.70
C LEU A 540 -6.64 -8.79 2.97
N SER A 541 -7.32 -9.12 4.06
CA SER A 541 -6.70 -9.33 5.38
C SER A 541 -5.92 -10.65 5.45
N ARG A 542 -4.86 -10.69 6.28
CA ARG A 542 -4.02 -11.87 6.49
C ARG A 542 -3.50 -11.93 7.93
N TYR A 543 -3.25 -13.14 8.42
CA TYR A 543 -2.36 -13.35 9.57
C TYR A 543 -0.90 -13.08 9.14
N ILE A 544 -0.10 -12.59 10.08
CA ILE A 544 1.36 -12.51 9.97
C ILE A 544 1.97 -13.59 10.87
N GLU A 545 2.82 -14.42 10.28
CA GLU A 545 3.75 -15.32 10.97
C GLU A 545 5.12 -14.62 11.08
N ASP A 546 5.99 -15.06 12.00
CA ASP A 546 7.01 -14.18 12.62
C ASP A 546 7.96 -13.43 11.66
N GLU A 547 8.16 -12.14 11.97
CA GLU A 547 9.03 -11.11 11.33
C GLU A 547 8.90 -10.86 9.80
N GLU A 548 8.25 -11.73 9.02
CA GLU A 548 8.07 -11.49 7.58
C GLU A 548 6.94 -10.50 7.24
N TYR A 549 7.17 -9.67 6.20
CA TYR A 549 6.18 -8.74 5.68
C TYR A 549 5.65 -9.15 4.32
N TYR A 550 4.33 -9.22 4.20
CA TYR A 550 3.66 -9.55 2.94
C TYR A 550 3.92 -8.49 1.85
N LYS A 551 4.25 -8.93 0.63
CA LYS A 551 4.31 -8.11 -0.59
C LYS A 551 3.12 -8.43 -1.51
N ALA A 552 2.33 -7.41 -1.85
CA ALA A 552 1.11 -7.58 -2.66
C ALA A 552 1.37 -7.66 -4.18
N SER A 553 0.55 -8.47 -4.86
CA SER A 553 0.45 -8.51 -6.34
C SER A 553 -0.16 -7.24 -6.94
N VAL A 554 -0.09 -7.10 -8.27
CA VAL A 554 -0.36 -5.87 -9.04
C VAL A 554 -1.87 -5.60 -9.24
N THR A 555 -2.62 -5.47 -8.14
CA THR A 555 -4.05 -5.12 -8.13
C THR A 555 -4.30 -3.62 -7.88
N ARG A 556 -5.55 -3.16 -8.06
CA ARG A 556 -5.97 -1.76 -7.79
C ARG A 556 -5.91 -1.45 -6.27
N LEU A 557 -4.76 -0.97 -5.80
CA LEU A 557 -4.53 -0.66 -4.39
C LEU A 557 -5.09 0.73 -3.96
N PRO A 558 -5.54 0.89 -2.70
CA PRO A 558 -6.19 2.11 -2.19
C PRO A 558 -5.17 3.19 -1.80
N ILE A 559 -4.36 3.66 -2.77
CA ILE A 559 -3.17 4.52 -2.54
C ILE A 559 -3.42 5.71 -1.59
N LYS A 560 -4.59 6.38 -1.66
CA LYS A 560 -4.91 7.55 -0.82
C LYS A 560 -5.10 7.25 0.69
N TRP A 561 -5.25 5.98 1.06
CA TRP A 561 -5.37 5.50 2.45
C TRP A 561 -4.08 4.86 2.98
N MET A 562 -3.22 4.37 2.07
CA MET A 562 -2.04 3.60 2.42
C MET A 562 -0.93 4.46 3.06
N SER A 563 -0.11 3.81 3.89
CA SER A 563 1.10 4.40 4.46
C SER A 563 2.26 4.46 3.45
N PRO A 564 3.27 5.31 3.66
CA PRO A 564 4.41 5.44 2.75
C PRO A 564 5.13 4.11 2.48
N GLU A 565 5.31 3.27 3.50
CA GLU A 565 5.96 1.96 3.34
C GLU A 565 5.10 0.92 2.61
N SER A 566 3.77 0.98 2.74
CA SER A 566 2.86 0.16 1.92
C SER A 566 2.80 0.63 0.47
N ILE A 567 2.96 1.94 0.21
CA ILE A 567 3.03 2.49 -1.15
C ILE A 567 4.37 2.09 -1.80
N ASN A 568 5.50 2.45 -1.17
CA ASN A 568 6.84 2.31 -1.76
C ASN A 568 7.38 0.86 -1.77
N PHE A 569 7.11 0.08 -0.72
CA PHE A 569 7.74 -1.24 -0.54
C PHE A 569 6.73 -2.40 -0.50
N ARG A 570 5.44 -2.10 -0.71
CA ARG A 570 4.30 -3.02 -0.54
C ARG A 570 4.21 -3.67 0.85
N ARG A 571 4.93 -3.17 1.86
CA ARG A 571 4.97 -3.70 3.23
C ARG A 571 3.67 -3.36 3.96
N PHE A 572 2.94 -4.39 4.40
CA PHE A 572 1.77 -4.25 5.27
C PHE A 572 2.08 -4.83 6.65
N THR A 573 1.73 -4.10 7.71
CA THR A 573 1.92 -4.47 9.12
C THR A 573 0.84 -3.79 9.98
N THR A 574 0.77 -4.10 11.27
CA THR A 574 -0.09 -3.36 12.21
C THR A 574 0.21 -1.84 12.20
N ALA A 575 1.45 -1.43 11.90
CA ALA A 575 1.81 -0.01 11.81
C ALA A 575 1.30 0.67 10.52
N SER A 576 1.12 -0.06 9.42
CA SER A 576 0.40 0.47 8.24
C SER A 576 -1.11 0.55 8.50
N ASP A 577 -1.66 -0.41 9.24
CA ASP A 577 -3.06 -0.37 9.66
C ASP A 577 -3.35 0.82 10.60
N VAL A 578 -2.43 1.17 11.51
CA VAL A 578 -2.54 2.39 12.36
C VAL A 578 -2.62 3.67 11.51
N TRP A 579 -1.83 3.75 10.44
CA TRP A 579 -1.89 4.87 9.49
C TRP A 579 -3.25 4.92 8.76
N MET A 580 -3.70 3.79 8.21
CA MET A 580 -5.00 3.69 7.53
C MET A 580 -6.16 4.01 8.48
N PHE A 581 -6.09 3.55 9.73
CA PHE A 581 -7.06 3.87 10.77
C PHE A 581 -7.14 5.38 11.03
N ALA A 582 -6.02 6.10 11.04
CA ALA A 582 -6.05 7.56 11.18
C ALA A 582 -6.60 8.28 9.93
N VAL A 583 -6.40 7.73 8.73
CA VAL A 583 -7.13 8.20 7.53
C VAL A 583 -8.64 7.95 7.69
N CYS A 584 -9.05 6.78 8.19
CA CYS A 584 -10.46 6.47 8.48
C CYS A 584 -11.04 7.40 9.57
N MET A 585 -10.30 7.72 10.64
CA MET A 585 -10.72 8.75 11.61
C MET A 585 -10.91 10.13 10.96
N TRP A 586 -10.05 10.49 10.01
CA TRP A 586 -10.19 11.73 9.25
C TRP A 586 -11.41 11.71 8.32
N GLU A 587 -11.71 10.58 7.66
CA GLU A 587 -12.93 10.39 6.85
C GLU A 587 -14.18 10.55 7.71
N ILE A 588 -14.24 9.90 8.88
CA ILE A 588 -15.36 9.99 9.82
C ILE A 588 -15.61 11.44 10.25
N LEU A 589 -14.56 12.14 10.68
CA LEU A 589 -14.65 13.55 11.12
C LEU A 589 -14.89 14.53 9.96
N SER A 590 -14.60 14.10 8.73
CA SER A 590 -14.89 14.84 7.49
C SER A 590 -16.23 14.47 6.87
N HIS A 591 -17.04 13.64 7.53
CA HIS A 591 -18.35 13.16 7.07
C HIS A 591 -18.31 12.40 5.73
N GLY A 592 -17.30 11.54 5.54
CA GLY A 592 -17.17 10.68 4.35
C GLY A 592 -16.48 11.32 3.14
N LYS A 593 -15.92 12.53 3.26
CA LYS A 593 -15.06 13.11 2.21
C LYS A 593 -13.87 12.18 1.91
N GLN A 594 -13.55 12.00 0.63
CA GLN A 594 -12.38 11.21 0.20
C GLN A 594 -11.06 11.88 0.68
N PRO A 595 -10.10 11.14 1.26
CA PRO A 595 -8.78 11.65 1.57
C PRO A 595 -8.05 12.09 0.29
N PHE A 596 -7.32 13.20 0.36
CA PHE A 596 -6.56 13.76 -0.78
C PHE A 596 -7.40 13.88 -2.07
N PHE A 597 -8.66 14.31 -1.99
CA PHE A 597 -9.54 14.42 -3.17
C PHE A 597 -9.01 15.36 -4.27
N TRP A 598 -8.13 16.30 -3.91
CA TRP A 598 -7.46 17.25 -4.80
C TRP A 598 -6.17 16.73 -5.48
N LEU A 599 -5.79 15.46 -5.25
CA LEU A 599 -4.59 14.83 -5.84
C LEU A 599 -4.95 13.61 -6.70
N GLU A 600 -4.13 13.31 -7.70
CA GLU A 600 -4.09 11.97 -8.30
C GLU A 600 -3.28 11.01 -7.42
N ASN A 601 -3.52 9.70 -7.55
CA ASN A 601 -2.85 8.68 -6.74
C ASN A 601 -1.31 8.71 -6.85
N LYS A 602 -0.77 9.11 -8.02
CA LYS A 602 0.67 9.21 -8.28
C LYS A 602 1.36 10.29 -7.43
N ASP A 603 0.64 11.37 -7.10
CA ASP A 603 1.21 12.56 -6.46
C ASP A 603 1.18 12.46 -4.92
N VAL A 604 0.34 11.57 -4.36
CA VAL A 604 0.16 11.38 -2.92
C VAL A 604 1.49 11.07 -2.22
N ILE A 605 2.32 10.18 -2.77
CA ILE A 605 3.59 9.84 -2.14
C ILE A 605 4.57 11.02 -2.06
N GLY A 606 4.66 11.82 -3.13
CA GLY A 606 5.50 13.02 -3.17
C GLY A 606 5.04 14.13 -2.22
N VAL A 607 3.77 14.12 -1.81
CA VAL A 607 3.18 14.96 -0.76
C VAL A 607 3.58 14.41 0.62
N LEU A 608 3.29 13.13 0.89
CA LEU A 608 3.61 12.48 2.17
C LEU A 608 5.11 12.51 2.51
N GLU A 609 6.00 12.34 1.52
CA GLU A 609 7.45 12.37 1.67
C GLU A 609 8.04 13.76 1.98
N ARG A 610 7.27 14.85 1.81
CA ARG A 610 7.65 16.20 2.28
C ARG A 610 7.26 16.48 3.72
N GLY A 611 6.49 15.58 4.35
CA GLY A 611 5.87 15.80 5.65
C GLY A 611 4.45 16.39 5.58
N ASP A 612 3.91 16.66 4.39
CA ASP A 612 2.53 17.11 4.22
C ASP A 612 1.55 16.02 4.71
N ARG A 613 0.41 16.40 5.29
CA ARG A 613 -0.63 15.50 5.84
C ARG A 613 -2.04 16.03 5.52
N LEU A 614 -3.07 15.21 5.77
CA LEU A 614 -4.46 15.62 5.64
C LEU A 614 -4.79 16.75 6.64
N PRO A 615 -5.44 17.85 6.23
CA PRO A 615 -5.70 19.01 7.10
C PRO A 615 -6.74 18.70 8.17
N LYS A 616 -6.68 19.37 9.33
CA LYS A 616 -7.64 19.19 10.42
C LYS A 616 -9.09 19.46 9.93
N PRO A 617 -10.04 18.51 10.05
CA PRO A 617 -11.45 18.76 9.77
C PRO A 617 -12.02 19.83 10.71
N ASP A 618 -13.00 20.61 10.26
CA ASP A 618 -13.49 21.81 10.96
C ASP A 618 -13.90 21.51 12.42
N LEU A 619 -14.80 20.55 12.59
CA LEU A 619 -15.35 20.09 13.88
C LEU A 619 -14.44 19.12 14.65
N CYS A 620 -13.21 18.85 14.19
CA CYS A 620 -12.28 17.96 14.87
C CYS A 620 -11.67 18.61 16.13
N PRO A 621 -11.80 18.01 17.33
CA PRO A 621 -11.11 18.46 18.53
C PRO A 621 -9.58 18.44 18.35
N PRO A 622 -8.83 19.47 18.80
CA PRO A 622 -7.39 19.53 18.59
C PRO A 622 -6.63 18.31 19.12
N ILE A 623 -7.02 17.78 20.30
CA ILE A 623 -6.41 16.60 20.92
C ILE A 623 -6.54 15.33 20.06
N LEU A 624 -7.67 15.17 19.36
CA LEU A 624 -7.90 14.04 18.46
C LEU A 624 -7.09 14.19 17.17
N TYR A 625 -6.96 15.41 16.64
CA TYR A 625 -6.08 15.65 15.50
C TYR A 625 -4.60 15.41 15.84
N THR A 626 -4.15 15.78 17.04
CA THR A 626 -2.80 15.41 17.54
C THR A 626 -2.61 13.89 17.62
N LEU A 627 -3.67 13.13 17.94
CA LEU A 627 -3.62 11.66 17.90
C LEU A 627 -3.52 11.14 16.45
N MET A 628 -4.28 11.71 15.51
CA MET A 628 -4.16 11.39 14.07
C MET A 628 -2.75 11.66 13.54
N THR A 629 -2.16 12.82 13.85
CA THR A 629 -0.81 13.16 13.35
C THR A 629 0.28 12.24 13.90
N ARG A 630 0.14 11.71 15.13
CA ARG A 630 1.03 10.66 15.68
C ARG A 630 0.86 9.31 14.98
N CYS A 631 -0.32 8.99 14.48
CA CYS A 631 -0.55 7.79 13.66
C CYS A 631 0.01 7.95 12.24
N TRP A 632 0.16 9.19 11.77
CA TRP A 632 0.79 9.54 10.49
C TRP A 632 2.27 9.92 10.61
N ASP A 633 2.98 9.42 11.62
CA ASP A 633 4.44 9.51 11.60
C ASP A 633 4.98 8.77 10.36
N TYR A 634 6.03 9.31 9.75
CA TYR A 634 6.66 8.69 8.60
C TYR A 634 7.33 7.38 9.00
N ASP A 635 7.96 7.32 10.18
CA ASP A 635 8.55 6.08 10.70
C ASP A 635 7.45 5.14 11.24
N PRO A 636 7.33 3.89 10.76
CA PRO A 636 6.33 2.95 11.27
C PRO A 636 6.52 2.56 12.74
N SER A 637 7.72 2.72 13.31
CA SER A 637 8.04 2.34 14.69
C SER A 637 7.60 3.36 15.75
N GLU A 638 7.56 4.65 15.39
CA GLU A 638 7.10 5.76 16.26
C GLU A 638 5.56 5.85 16.36
N ARG A 639 4.83 5.11 15.52
CA ARG A 639 3.36 5.09 15.52
C ARG A 639 2.81 4.33 16.75
N PRO A 640 1.80 4.87 17.47
CA PRO A 640 1.22 4.23 18.66
C PRO A 640 0.53 2.90 18.32
N LYS A 641 0.49 1.95 19.28
CA LYS A 641 -0.21 0.67 19.10
C LYS A 641 -1.72 0.82 19.26
N PHE A 642 -2.51 -0.11 18.71
CA PHE A 642 -3.97 0.01 18.79
C PHE A 642 -4.48 -0.01 20.24
N LYS A 643 -3.82 -0.76 21.12
CA LYS A 643 -4.07 -0.72 22.57
C LYS A 643 -3.98 0.71 23.16
N ASP A 644 -2.97 1.49 22.77
CA ASP A 644 -2.77 2.86 23.28
C ASP A 644 -3.78 3.85 22.68
N LEU A 645 -4.17 3.61 21.42
CA LEU A 645 -5.22 4.34 20.72
C LEU A 645 -6.60 4.10 21.35
N VAL A 646 -6.93 2.88 21.78
CA VAL A 646 -8.19 2.58 22.49
C VAL A 646 -8.29 3.37 23.80
N CYS A 647 -7.22 3.42 24.59
CA CYS A 647 -7.18 4.25 25.81
C CYS A 647 -7.37 5.74 25.47
N SER A 648 -6.53 6.27 24.56
CA SER A 648 -6.54 7.69 24.17
C SER A 648 -7.91 8.13 23.63
N LEU A 649 -8.54 7.32 22.77
CA LEU A 649 -9.87 7.59 22.21
C LEU A 649 -10.99 7.44 23.25
N SER A 650 -10.82 6.59 24.28
CA SER A 650 -11.79 6.47 25.38
C SER A 650 -11.81 7.74 26.22
N ASP A 651 -10.64 8.28 26.57
CA ASP A 651 -10.53 9.52 27.37
C ASP A 651 -11.08 10.73 26.59
N ILE A 652 -10.72 10.85 25.31
CA ILE A 652 -11.24 11.89 24.40
C ILE A 652 -12.76 11.76 24.24
N TYR A 653 -13.30 10.54 24.07
CA TYR A 653 -14.74 10.31 23.97
C TYR A 653 -15.49 10.76 25.24
N LEU A 654 -14.97 10.42 26.42
CA LEU A 654 -15.60 10.82 27.69
C LEU A 654 -15.58 12.35 27.86
N MET A 655 -14.45 13.00 27.57
CA MET A 655 -14.32 14.46 27.62
C MET A 655 -15.32 15.17 26.70
N GLU A 656 -15.38 14.79 25.43
CA GLU A 656 -16.28 15.41 24.45
C GLU A 656 -17.76 15.09 24.74
N LYS A 657 -18.06 13.89 25.28
CA LYS A 657 -19.41 13.51 25.71
C LYS A 657 -19.89 14.37 26.88
N ASP A 658 -19.03 14.69 27.84
CA ASP A 658 -19.41 15.53 28.98
C ASP A 658 -19.51 17.01 28.61
N LEU A 659 -18.63 17.51 27.72
CA LEU A 659 -18.76 18.83 27.11
C LEU A 659 -20.10 18.99 26.36
N ALA A 660 -20.51 17.98 25.59
CA ALA A 660 -21.79 18.00 24.89
C ALA A 660 -23.01 18.05 25.85
N LYS A 661 -22.98 17.29 26.96
CA LYS A 661 -24.01 17.37 28.01
C LYS A 661 -24.07 18.77 28.65
N GLU A 662 -22.91 19.38 28.90
CA GLU A 662 -22.85 20.73 29.49
C GLU A 662 -23.40 21.78 28.53
N GLN A 663 -23.06 21.71 27.24
CA GLN A 663 -23.63 22.57 26.20
C GLN A 663 -25.15 22.40 26.10
N GLU A 664 -25.66 21.16 26.09
CA GLU A 664 -27.10 20.90 26.07
C GLU A 664 -27.80 21.45 27.32
N ARG A 665 -27.23 21.20 28.51
CA ARG A 665 -27.72 21.77 29.77
C ARG A 665 -27.77 23.30 29.71
N ASN A 666 -26.72 23.95 29.24
CA ASN A 666 -26.65 25.41 29.14
C ASN A 666 -27.65 25.98 28.12
N ASN A 667 -27.90 25.26 27.02
CA ASN A 667 -28.97 25.60 26.07
C ASN A 667 -30.37 25.47 26.71
N ARG A 668 -30.61 24.41 27.50
CA ARG A 668 -31.87 24.21 28.25
C ARG A 668 -32.08 25.25 29.38
N HIS A 669 -31.02 25.83 29.93
CA HIS A 669 -31.08 26.86 30.99
C HIS A 669 -31.11 28.30 30.46
N ARG A 670 -31.09 28.51 29.14
CA ARG A 670 -31.18 29.83 28.53
C ARG A 670 -32.66 30.24 28.49
N PRO A 671 -33.11 31.29 29.20
CA PRO A 671 -34.50 31.74 29.09
C PRO A 671 -34.79 32.16 27.64
N PRO A 672 -36.03 32.00 27.15
CA PRO A 672 -36.39 32.45 25.82
C PRO A 672 -36.07 33.94 25.66
N LYS A 673 -35.65 34.36 24.46
CA LYS A 673 -35.47 35.78 24.15
C LYS A 673 -36.79 36.51 24.45
N ILE A 674 -36.76 37.37 25.47
CA ILE A 674 -37.83 38.35 25.70
C ILE A 674 -37.96 39.17 24.41
N MET A 675 -39.20 39.37 23.96
CA MET A 675 -39.48 40.16 22.77
C MET A 675 -38.83 41.54 22.88
N GLU A 676 -38.17 41.99 21.82
CA GLU A 676 -37.68 43.36 21.73
C GLU A 676 -38.89 44.32 21.79
N PRO A 677 -38.91 45.31 22.70
CA PRO A 677 -39.95 46.32 22.69
C PRO A 677 -39.79 47.20 21.42
N PRO A 678 -40.89 47.63 20.78
CA PRO A 678 -40.80 48.44 19.58
C PRO A 678 -40.14 49.80 19.87
N ALA A 679 -39.35 50.28 18.91
CA ALA A 679 -38.45 51.41 19.09
C ALA A 679 -39.16 52.72 19.49
N PHE A 680 -38.64 53.39 20.54
CA PHE A 680 -39.05 54.74 20.91
C PHE A 680 -37.89 55.60 21.42
N GLN A 681 -37.43 56.49 20.52
CA GLN A 681 -36.85 57.83 20.74
C GLN A 681 -35.62 58.00 21.67
N GLU A 682 -34.60 58.69 21.14
CA GLU A 682 -33.43 59.17 21.90
C GLU A 682 -33.80 60.27 22.93
N PRO A 683 -33.16 60.32 24.11
CA PRO A 683 -33.25 61.45 25.02
C PRO A 683 -32.38 62.64 24.55
N PRO A 684 -32.82 63.90 24.74
CA PRO A 684 -32.10 65.08 24.24
C PRO A 684 -30.79 65.38 24.99
N PRO A 685 -29.83 66.09 24.34
CA PRO A 685 -28.51 66.37 24.90
C PRO A 685 -28.56 67.33 26.11
N LYS A 686 -27.71 67.08 27.12
CA LYS A 686 -27.60 67.92 28.32
C LYS A 686 -26.74 69.18 28.07
N PRO A 687 -27.17 70.38 28.53
CA PRO A 687 -26.44 71.63 28.32
C PRO A 687 -25.28 71.86 29.32
N SER A 688 -24.36 72.75 28.97
CA SER A 688 -23.05 72.92 29.64
C SER A 688 -22.89 74.25 30.39
N ARG A 689 -22.75 74.23 31.74
CA ARG A 689 -22.04 75.23 32.60
C ARG A 689 -22.27 74.92 34.11
N PRO A 690 -21.57 75.59 35.06
CA PRO A 690 -20.41 76.49 34.95
C PRO A 690 -19.19 76.08 35.82
N ARG A 691 -18.08 76.85 35.72
CA ARG A 691 -16.95 76.80 36.67
C ARG A 691 -17.34 77.39 38.03
N TYR A 692 -16.73 76.88 39.11
CA TYR A 692 -16.63 77.57 40.40
C TYR A 692 -15.21 77.43 40.97
N LYS A 693 -14.76 78.40 41.79
CA LYS A 693 -13.45 78.40 42.47
C LYS A 693 -13.61 78.86 43.93
N PRO A 694 -13.11 78.09 44.92
CA PRO A 694 -12.86 78.58 46.27
C PRO A 694 -11.40 79.06 46.51
N PRO A 695 -11.08 79.71 47.66
CA PRO A 695 -9.83 80.48 47.89
C PRO A 695 -8.67 79.69 48.55
N PRO A 696 -7.52 80.32 48.89
CA PRO A 696 -6.26 79.64 49.19
C PRO A 696 -5.88 79.43 50.67
N GLN A 697 -4.97 78.47 50.89
CA GLN A 697 -3.88 78.40 51.88
C GLN A 697 -4.07 78.88 53.33
N SER A 698 -3.84 77.96 54.28
CA SER A 698 -2.68 78.06 55.20
C SER A 698 -2.43 76.76 55.99
N ASN A 699 -1.15 76.44 56.21
CA ASN A 699 -0.49 75.82 57.38
C ASN A 699 -1.28 74.82 58.27
N LEU A 700 -0.83 73.66 58.74
CA LEU A 700 0.40 72.83 58.84
C LEU A 700 -0.11 71.52 59.54
N LEU A 701 0.55 70.36 59.69
CA LEU A 701 1.89 69.85 59.33
C LEU A 701 1.78 68.32 59.14
N ALA A 702 2.56 67.73 58.23
CA ALA A 702 2.69 66.27 58.05
C ALA A 702 3.86 65.68 58.85
N PRO A 703 3.99 64.34 58.91
CA PRO A 703 4.91 63.67 57.98
C PRO A 703 4.39 62.30 57.46
N LYS A 704 4.94 61.56 56.48
CA LYS A 704 5.88 61.70 55.31
C LYS A 704 5.93 60.27 54.69
N LEU A 705 6.12 59.92 53.41
CA LEU A 705 6.05 60.46 52.02
C LEU A 705 5.79 59.20 51.13
N GLN A 706 5.19 59.21 49.92
CA GLN A 706 5.65 59.74 48.62
C GLN A 706 7.07 59.31 48.17
N PHE A 707 7.34 58.93 46.90
CA PHE A 707 6.49 58.45 45.79
C PHE A 707 7.39 57.88 44.65
N GLN A 708 6.83 56.99 43.82
CA GLN A 708 6.69 57.12 42.35
C GLN A 708 7.74 58.03 41.62
N VAL A 709 8.69 57.60 40.75
CA VAL A 709 8.68 56.80 39.47
C VAL A 709 8.98 57.66 38.21
N ARG A 710 9.70 57.06 37.22
CA ARG A 710 9.66 57.25 35.73
C ARG A 710 10.68 58.14 34.94
N LEU A 711 11.01 57.60 33.75
CA LEU A 711 11.35 58.21 32.42
C LEU A 711 12.81 58.48 31.98
N HIS A 712 13.19 57.74 30.91
CA HIS A 712 14.03 58.08 29.74
C HIS A 712 15.45 58.70 29.86
N GLY A 713 16.45 57.88 29.53
CA GLY A 713 17.02 57.91 28.17
C GLY A 713 18.39 58.56 27.92
N ARG A 714 19.40 57.73 27.60
CA ARG A 714 20.49 58.05 26.64
C ARG A 714 21.23 56.78 26.18
N SER A 715 21.80 56.83 24.98
CA SER A 715 22.56 55.74 24.34
C SER A 715 24.02 55.70 24.78
N ILE A 716 24.70 54.55 24.63
CA ILE A 716 26.07 54.36 24.08
C ILE A 716 26.47 52.86 24.13
N LEU A 717 27.16 52.38 23.09
CA LEU A 717 27.86 51.07 22.95
C LEU A 717 29.39 51.33 23.08
N PRO A 718 30.32 50.36 23.27
CA PRO A 718 30.31 48.98 22.72
C PRO A 718 31.08 47.87 23.53
N ILE A 719 31.31 46.67 22.92
CA ILE A 719 32.59 45.86 22.84
C ILE A 719 33.42 45.59 24.14
N GLU A 720 34.00 44.42 24.46
CA GLU A 720 34.07 43.06 23.86
C GLU A 720 34.55 41.97 24.89
N TYR A 721 34.66 40.71 24.43
CA TYR A 721 35.38 39.52 24.96
C TYR A 721 36.22 39.59 26.26
N GLN A 722 36.08 38.53 27.09
CA GLN A 722 37.10 37.45 27.18
C GLN A 722 36.62 36.21 27.99
N SER A 723 37.26 35.06 27.74
CA SER A 723 37.17 33.82 28.54
C SER A 723 38.58 33.41 28.98
N PRO A 724 38.76 32.59 30.03
CA PRO A 724 39.15 31.19 29.73
C PRO A 724 38.79 30.09 30.77
N ALA A 725 38.68 28.86 30.24
CA ALA A 725 39.15 27.56 30.76
C ALA A 725 38.71 26.95 32.13
N ASN A 726 38.07 25.77 32.00
CA ASN A 726 38.31 24.50 32.70
C ASN A 726 38.16 24.35 34.24
N SER A 727 37.16 23.54 34.65
CA SER A 727 37.39 22.23 35.30
C SER A 727 36.13 21.33 35.28
N LEU A 728 36.28 20.06 35.65
CA LEU A 728 35.35 18.95 35.37
C LEU A 728 34.28 18.66 36.47
N HIS A 729 33.36 17.73 36.13
CA HIS A 729 32.38 17.00 36.96
C HIS A 729 31.04 17.67 37.36
N THR A 730 29.95 17.27 36.69
CA THR A 730 28.73 16.73 37.32
C THR A 730 27.80 16.04 36.28
N PRO A 731 26.97 15.04 36.66
CA PRO A 731 26.07 14.31 35.74
C PRO A 731 24.70 15.01 35.52
N PRO A 732 23.87 14.58 34.54
CA PRO A 732 22.74 15.38 34.07
C PRO A 732 21.51 15.40 35.00
N LEU A 733 20.79 16.52 34.99
CA LEU A 733 19.55 16.74 35.75
C LEU A 733 18.32 16.20 35.02
N ASN A 734 17.64 15.24 35.64
CA ASN A 734 16.30 14.80 35.27
C ASN A 734 15.27 15.92 35.57
N ARG A 735 14.40 16.27 34.61
CA ARG A 735 13.29 17.21 34.80
C ARG A 735 11.93 16.52 34.65
N HIS A 736 11.46 15.97 35.76
CA HIS A 736 10.02 15.79 36.00
C HIS A 736 9.59 16.67 37.17
N ASN A 737 8.56 17.50 36.96
CA ASN A 737 7.55 17.74 37.98
C ASN A 737 6.29 18.32 37.35
N VAL A 738 5.21 17.54 37.42
CA VAL A 738 3.88 17.85 36.88
C VAL A 738 3.03 18.50 37.96
N PHE A 739 2.15 19.43 37.59
CA PHE A 739 1.16 19.99 38.52
C PHE A 739 0.16 18.91 38.96
N LYS A 740 0.26 18.45 40.21
CA LYS A 740 -0.77 17.63 40.84
C LYS A 740 -2.03 18.46 41.13
N ARG A 741 -3.19 17.94 40.73
CA ARG A 741 -4.45 18.07 41.47
C ARG A 741 -5.05 16.68 41.69
N HIS A 742 -5.92 16.56 42.68
CA HIS A 742 -6.27 15.27 43.27
C HIS A 742 -7.17 14.42 42.37
N SER A 743 -6.76 13.19 42.09
CA SER A 743 -7.67 12.10 41.76
C SER A 743 -8.17 11.42 43.05
N MET A 744 -9.32 10.74 42.99
CA MET A 744 -9.77 9.87 44.07
C MET A 744 -9.12 8.48 43.96
N ARG A 745 -9.25 7.68 45.03
CA ARG A 745 -8.50 6.45 45.31
C ARG A 745 -8.45 5.43 44.17
N GLU A 746 -7.30 4.77 44.09
CA GLU A 746 -6.89 3.78 43.08
C GLU A 746 -6.90 2.34 43.66
N GLU A 747 -7.66 2.09 44.76
CA GLU A 747 -7.45 0.92 45.63
C GLU A 747 -8.39 -0.29 45.39
N ASP A 748 -9.49 -0.17 44.63
CA ASP A 748 -10.53 -1.23 44.53
C ASP A 748 -10.36 -2.24 43.37
N PHE A 749 -9.30 -2.15 42.55
CA PHE A 749 -9.06 -3.10 41.44
C PHE A 749 -8.06 -4.21 41.81
N LEU A 750 -8.57 -5.25 42.49
CA LEU A 750 -7.84 -6.51 42.64
C LEU A 750 -7.64 -7.18 41.28
N ARG A 751 -6.38 -7.28 40.85
CA ARG A 751 -5.96 -7.88 39.58
C ARG A 751 -6.02 -9.41 39.66
N PRO A 752 -6.90 -10.10 38.90
CA PRO A 752 -7.00 -11.55 38.97
C PRO A 752 -5.71 -12.23 38.51
N SER A 753 -5.33 -13.28 39.23
CA SER A 753 -4.12 -14.08 39.01
C SER A 753 -4.31 -15.22 37.99
N SER A 754 -5.56 -15.61 37.75
CA SER A 754 -5.94 -16.78 36.97
C SER A 754 -7.21 -16.55 36.14
N ARG A 755 -7.47 -17.45 35.18
CA ARG A 755 -8.59 -17.35 34.23
C ARG A 755 -9.93 -17.49 34.93
N GLU A 756 -10.05 -18.44 35.85
CA GLU A 756 -11.25 -18.75 36.63
C GLU A 756 -11.61 -17.60 37.60
N GLU A 757 -10.60 -16.95 38.15
CA GLU A 757 -10.75 -15.82 39.08
C GLU A 757 -11.26 -14.56 38.35
N ALA A 758 -10.68 -14.26 37.17
CA ALA A 758 -11.20 -13.21 36.29
C ALA A 758 -12.66 -13.49 35.85
N GLN A 759 -12.98 -14.75 35.56
CA GLN A 759 -14.31 -15.16 35.13
C GLN A 759 -15.36 -14.99 36.26
N LYS A 760 -15.02 -15.34 37.51
CA LYS A 760 -15.89 -15.09 38.68
C LYS A 760 -16.12 -13.60 38.95
N LEU A 761 -15.06 -12.78 38.87
CA LEU A 761 -15.20 -11.32 39.01
C LEU A 761 -16.12 -10.73 37.94
N TRP A 762 -15.99 -11.19 36.69
CA TRP A 762 -16.86 -10.79 35.59
C TRP A 762 -18.33 -11.20 35.80
N GLU A 763 -18.60 -12.42 36.30
CA GLU A 763 -19.98 -12.83 36.60
C GLU A 763 -20.61 -12.02 37.75
N MET A 764 -19.81 -11.63 38.75
CA MET A 764 -20.26 -10.77 39.85
C MET A 764 -20.58 -9.35 39.36
N GLU A 765 -19.72 -8.74 38.53
CA GLU A 765 -19.96 -7.40 37.98
C GLU A 765 -21.12 -7.40 36.96
N ARG A 766 -21.31 -8.50 36.21
CA ARG A 766 -22.48 -8.73 35.34
C ARG A 766 -23.79 -8.76 36.14
N LEU A 767 -23.80 -9.40 37.32
CA LEU A 767 -24.96 -9.44 38.20
C LEU A 767 -25.27 -8.04 38.79
N LYS A 768 -24.24 -7.32 39.19
CA LYS A 768 -24.30 -5.95 39.73
C LYS A 768 -24.80 -4.94 38.68
N MET A 769 -24.32 -5.02 37.44
CA MET A 769 -24.87 -4.26 36.31
C MET A 769 -26.35 -4.56 36.07
N ARG A 770 -26.79 -5.83 36.18
CA ARG A 770 -28.21 -6.17 36.03
C ARG A 770 -29.08 -5.54 37.12
N GLN A 771 -28.61 -5.51 38.38
CA GLN A 771 -29.31 -4.80 39.46
C GLN A 771 -29.40 -3.28 39.23
N VAL A 772 -28.37 -2.67 38.62
CA VAL A 772 -28.41 -1.24 38.22
C VAL A 772 -29.43 -1.01 37.10
N LEU A 773 -29.50 -1.89 36.10
CA LEU A 773 -30.46 -1.80 35.00
C LEU A 773 -31.91 -1.98 35.47
N ASP A 774 -32.19 -2.98 36.32
CA ASP A 774 -33.52 -3.17 36.92
C ASP A 774 -33.93 -1.92 37.72
N LYS A 775 -33.00 -1.30 38.46
CA LYS A 775 -33.24 -0.07 39.21
C LYS A 775 -33.51 1.13 38.29
N GLN A 776 -32.80 1.26 37.18
CA GLN A 776 -33.05 2.29 36.17
C GLN A 776 -34.38 2.10 35.44
N GLN A 777 -34.76 0.86 35.10
CA GLN A 777 -36.09 0.58 34.53
C GLN A 777 -37.21 0.93 35.51
N LYS A 778 -37.03 0.67 36.81
CA LYS A 778 -38.01 1.07 37.82
C LYS A 778 -38.11 2.60 37.94
N GLN A 779 -36.98 3.30 37.99
CA GLN A 779 -36.93 4.76 38.01
C GLN A 779 -37.66 5.36 36.79
N MET A 780 -37.37 4.86 35.59
CA MET A 780 -38.03 5.25 34.34
C MET A 780 -39.55 5.00 34.35
N MET A 781 -40.01 3.92 35.00
CA MET A 781 -41.44 3.61 35.12
C MET A 781 -42.14 4.54 36.13
N GLU A 782 -41.47 4.91 37.21
CA GLU A 782 -41.94 5.91 38.18
C GLU A 782 -42.01 7.31 37.51
N ASP A 783 -40.99 7.70 36.75
CA ASP A 783 -40.96 8.96 35.96
C ASP A 783 -42.04 8.99 34.87
N TYR A 784 -42.29 7.88 34.17
CA TYR A 784 -43.35 7.79 33.15
C TYR A 784 -44.76 7.90 33.77
N GLN A 785 -44.96 7.37 34.98
CA GLN A 785 -46.22 7.56 35.72
C GLN A 785 -46.39 9.01 36.17
N TRP A 786 -45.32 9.68 36.61
CA TRP A 786 -45.33 11.10 36.94
C TRP A 786 -45.68 11.97 35.72
N LEU A 787 -45.01 11.75 34.59
CA LEU A 787 -45.29 12.45 33.33
C LEU A 787 -46.75 12.28 32.86
N ARG A 788 -47.34 11.10 33.04
CA ARG A 788 -48.78 10.87 32.74
C ARG A 788 -49.75 11.51 33.74
N GLN A 789 -49.31 11.93 34.91
CA GLN A 789 -50.11 12.74 35.82
C GLN A 789 -50.01 14.23 35.43
N GLU A 790 -48.80 14.68 35.10
CA GLU A 790 -48.53 16.05 34.61
C GLU A 790 -49.28 16.34 33.29
N GLU A 791 -49.26 15.40 32.34
CA GLU A 791 -50.00 15.46 31.07
C GLU A 791 -51.52 15.60 31.29
N LYS A 792 -52.08 14.90 32.28
CA LYS A 792 -53.51 15.00 32.62
C LYS A 792 -53.86 16.36 33.24
N SER A 793 -52.98 16.95 34.04
CA SER A 793 -53.14 18.31 34.56
C SER A 793 -53.14 19.34 33.42
N LEU A 794 -52.26 19.17 32.43
CA LEU A 794 -52.13 20.07 31.27
C LEU A 794 -53.32 19.97 30.30
N VAL A 795 -53.89 18.78 30.09
CA VAL A 795 -55.03 18.58 29.16
C VAL A 795 -56.36 19.12 29.71
N SER A 796 -56.46 19.41 31.01
CA SER A 796 -57.71 19.93 31.62
C SER A 796 -58.03 21.40 31.26
N GLY A 797 -57.21 22.09 30.47
CA GLY A 797 -57.21 23.56 30.39
C GLY A 797 -57.01 24.20 29.02
N SER A 798 -57.76 23.82 27.97
CA SER A 798 -58.18 24.75 26.87
C SER A 798 -59.08 24.08 25.82
N LYS A 799 -60.16 24.75 25.41
CA LYS A 799 -60.95 24.44 24.19
C LYS A 799 -60.77 25.57 23.18
N LEU A 800 -60.56 25.25 21.90
CA LEU A 800 -61.43 25.71 20.79
C LEU A 800 -61.14 24.91 19.50
N THR A 801 -61.90 25.18 18.43
CA THR A 801 -62.08 24.32 17.24
C THR A 801 -61.69 24.98 15.90
N TRP A 802 -61.96 24.27 14.78
CA TRP A 802 -61.82 24.59 13.34
C TRP A 802 -60.52 24.10 12.65
N GLY A 803 -60.53 23.56 11.41
CA GLY A 803 -61.69 23.10 10.61
C GLY A 803 -61.49 22.94 9.08
N LEU A 804 -60.94 21.80 8.61
CA LEU A 804 -61.00 21.29 7.21
C LEU A 804 -60.11 22.04 6.15
N PRO A 805 -60.05 21.67 4.84
CA PRO A 805 -58.97 20.80 4.31
C PRO A 805 -58.38 21.21 2.92
N PHE A 806 -57.72 20.26 2.20
CA PHE A 806 -57.22 20.31 0.79
C PHE A 806 -55.94 21.16 0.53
N THR A 807 -55.04 20.92 -0.44
CA THR A 807 -54.75 19.79 -1.38
C THR A 807 -53.33 19.91 -1.98
N GLY A 808 -52.71 18.76 -2.33
CA GLY A 808 -51.88 18.56 -3.55
C GLY A 808 -50.50 19.26 -3.72
N PRO A 809 -49.47 18.59 -4.29
CA PRO A 809 -48.20 19.21 -4.63
C PRO A 809 -48.20 19.86 -6.04
N PRO A 810 -47.71 21.11 -6.23
CA PRO A 810 -47.58 21.74 -7.54
C PRO A 810 -46.33 21.29 -8.32
N GLN A 811 -46.38 21.42 -9.65
CA GLN A 811 -45.33 20.95 -10.58
C GLN A 811 -44.26 22.00 -10.92
N LYS A 812 -43.18 21.57 -11.58
CA LYS A 812 -42.05 22.41 -12.03
C LYS A 812 -42.39 23.29 -13.26
N PRO A 813 -41.95 24.58 -13.26
CA PRO A 813 -41.72 25.36 -14.48
C PRO A 813 -40.45 24.91 -15.26
N PRO A 814 -40.23 25.39 -16.51
CA PRO A 814 -39.30 24.77 -17.46
C PRO A 814 -37.84 25.26 -17.40
N ARG A 815 -36.94 24.52 -18.08
CA ARG A 815 -35.56 24.95 -18.38
C ARG A 815 -35.53 25.95 -19.55
N LEU A 816 -34.73 27.01 -19.45
CA LEU A 816 -34.31 27.88 -20.56
C LEU A 816 -32.87 28.35 -20.35
N GLY A 817 -32.13 28.51 -21.45
CA GLY A 817 -30.99 29.42 -21.61
C GLY A 817 -29.72 29.14 -20.78
N ALA A 818 -28.60 28.90 -21.46
CA ALA A 818 -27.28 29.13 -20.85
C ALA A 818 -26.98 30.64 -20.84
N GLN A 819 -26.67 31.20 -19.67
CA GLN A 819 -26.16 32.57 -19.51
C GLN A 819 -24.98 32.60 -18.52
N SER A 820 -24.27 33.73 -18.51
CA SER A 820 -22.89 33.85 -18.02
C SER A 820 -22.72 33.71 -16.50
N ILE A 821 -21.56 33.20 -16.11
CA ILE A 821 -21.06 33.19 -14.74
C ILE A 821 -20.95 34.63 -14.22
N HIS A 822 -21.72 34.97 -13.18
CA HIS A 822 -21.41 36.07 -12.29
C HIS A 822 -20.83 35.52 -10.97
N PRO A 823 -19.71 36.07 -10.47
CA PRO A 823 -19.21 35.71 -9.15
C PRO A 823 -20.16 36.25 -8.06
N ALA A 824 -20.26 35.53 -6.94
CA ALA A 824 -21.02 36.00 -5.78
C ALA A 824 -20.39 37.28 -5.20
N PRO A 825 -21.21 38.24 -4.70
CA PRO A 825 -20.71 39.53 -4.25
C PRO A 825 -19.88 39.43 -2.97
N THR A 826 -18.77 40.16 -2.93
CA THR A 826 -18.15 40.61 -1.68
C THR A 826 -19.09 41.57 -0.94
N ALA A 827 -18.85 41.80 0.36
CA ALA A 827 -19.70 42.67 1.16
C ALA A 827 -19.80 44.10 0.58
N ASN A 828 -20.98 44.73 0.73
CA ASN A 828 -21.30 46.09 0.27
C ASN A 828 -20.55 47.15 1.10
N LEU A 829 -19.25 47.30 0.85
CA LEU A 829 -18.44 48.43 1.25
C LEU A 829 -18.43 49.49 0.14
N ASP A 830 -18.41 50.77 0.51
CA ASP A 830 -18.03 51.83 -0.42
C ASP A 830 -16.57 51.63 -0.87
N ARG A 831 -16.35 51.58 -2.19
CA ARG A 831 -15.03 51.37 -2.82
C ARG A 831 -14.48 52.61 -3.52
N THR A 832 -15.20 53.74 -3.47
CA THR A 832 -14.93 54.91 -4.31
C THR A 832 -13.52 55.47 -4.10
N ASP A 833 -13.00 55.41 -2.86
CA ASP A 833 -11.65 55.85 -2.48
C ASP A 833 -10.73 54.71 -1.98
N ASP A 834 -11.06 53.43 -2.23
CA ASP A 834 -10.29 52.28 -1.69
C ASP A 834 -9.04 51.98 -2.54
N THR A 835 -7.90 52.56 -2.15
CA THR A 835 -6.61 52.43 -2.85
C THR A 835 -6.12 50.98 -2.96
N VAL A 836 -6.38 50.15 -1.94
CA VAL A 836 -6.00 48.73 -1.94
C VAL A 836 -6.85 47.96 -2.95
N TYR A 837 -8.17 48.18 -2.95
CA TYR A 837 -9.08 47.60 -3.95
C TYR A 837 -8.66 47.98 -5.39
N SER A 838 -8.35 49.25 -5.63
CA SER A 838 -7.87 49.73 -6.93
C SER A 838 -6.57 49.03 -7.36
N ASN A 839 -5.60 48.89 -6.45
CA ASN A 839 -4.31 48.25 -6.75
C ASN A 839 -4.43 46.72 -6.98
N VAL A 840 -5.36 46.03 -6.30
CA VAL A 840 -5.68 44.63 -6.64
C VAL A 840 -6.28 44.53 -8.05
N MET A 841 -7.18 45.44 -8.41
CA MET A 841 -7.77 45.45 -9.76
C MET A 841 -6.77 45.85 -10.85
N ASP A 842 -5.76 46.66 -10.56
CA ASP A 842 -4.58 46.89 -11.44
C ASP A 842 -3.75 45.60 -11.60
N LEU A 843 -3.47 44.86 -10.51
CA LEU A 843 -2.70 43.62 -10.53
C LEU A 843 -3.41 42.49 -11.29
N VAL A 844 -4.72 42.30 -11.07
CA VAL A 844 -5.54 41.34 -11.81
C VAL A 844 -5.59 41.69 -13.29
N ARG A 845 -5.69 42.98 -13.65
CA ARG A 845 -5.58 43.42 -15.06
C ARG A 845 -4.21 43.12 -15.67
N ALA A 846 -3.11 43.31 -14.93
CA ALA A 846 -1.77 42.96 -15.41
C ALA A 846 -1.61 41.44 -15.64
N VAL A 847 -2.20 40.59 -14.78
CA VAL A 847 -2.20 39.12 -14.96
C VAL A 847 -3.06 38.69 -16.15
N LEU A 848 -4.23 39.32 -16.36
CA LEU A 848 -5.06 39.08 -17.55
C LEU A 848 -4.38 39.55 -18.84
N GLN A 849 -3.66 40.67 -18.81
CA GLN A 849 -2.86 41.14 -19.94
C GLN A 849 -1.73 40.15 -20.26
N LEU A 850 -0.98 39.70 -19.25
CA LEU A 850 0.03 38.64 -19.40
C LEU A 850 -0.59 37.39 -20.07
N LYS A 851 -1.75 36.94 -19.59
CA LYS A 851 -2.46 35.77 -20.17
C LYS A 851 -2.79 35.95 -21.65
N ASN A 852 -3.24 37.13 -22.05
CA ASN A 852 -3.64 37.41 -23.43
C ASN A 852 -2.44 37.60 -24.37
N GLU A 853 -1.33 38.16 -23.88
CA GLU A 853 -0.15 38.50 -24.69
C GLU A 853 0.87 37.35 -24.80
N ILE A 854 0.93 36.42 -23.83
CA ILE A 854 1.99 35.39 -23.77
C ILE A 854 2.07 34.47 -25.01
N SER A 855 0.93 34.29 -25.70
CA SER A 855 0.84 33.43 -26.90
C SER A 855 1.24 34.15 -28.18
N LEU A 856 1.39 35.48 -28.13
CA LEU A 856 1.73 36.36 -29.26
C LEU A 856 3.14 36.97 -29.13
N LEU A 857 3.69 37.00 -27.91
CA LEU A 857 5.03 37.51 -27.63
C LEU A 857 6.11 36.45 -27.88
N PRO A 858 7.28 36.85 -28.43
CA PRO A 858 8.47 36.00 -28.42
C PRO A 858 9.06 35.92 -26.99
N PRO A 859 9.94 34.94 -26.70
CA PRO A 859 10.43 34.67 -25.34
C PRO A 859 11.09 35.88 -24.65
N GLU A 860 11.75 36.74 -25.42
CA GLU A 860 12.38 37.97 -24.95
C GLU A 860 11.34 38.95 -24.39
N GLY A 861 10.12 38.93 -24.93
CA GLY A 861 9.00 39.77 -24.50
C GLY A 861 8.37 39.36 -23.16
N TYR A 862 8.56 38.11 -22.70
CA TYR A 862 7.96 37.63 -21.44
C TYR A 862 8.43 38.42 -20.22
N ILE A 863 9.65 38.97 -20.26
CA ILE A 863 10.19 39.80 -19.19
C ILE A 863 9.44 41.14 -19.03
N LEU A 864 8.80 41.64 -20.09
CA LEU A 864 8.03 42.89 -20.04
C LEU A 864 6.68 42.71 -19.33
N VAL A 865 5.94 41.66 -19.69
CA VAL A 865 4.63 41.37 -19.07
C VAL A 865 4.77 40.95 -17.61
N VAL A 866 5.77 40.12 -17.26
CA VAL A 866 6.04 39.76 -15.85
C VAL A 866 6.52 40.97 -15.04
N LYS A 867 7.30 41.88 -15.64
CA LYS A 867 7.69 43.15 -14.99
C LYS A 867 6.47 44.04 -14.70
N ASN A 868 5.47 44.10 -15.59
CA ASN A 868 4.25 44.87 -15.36
C ASN A 868 3.42 44.31 -14.18
N VAL A 869 3.32 42.97 -14.09
CA VAL A 869 2.72 42.29 -12.93
C VAL A 869 3.47 42.63 -11.64
N GLY A 870 4.81 42.54 -11.64
CA GLY A 870 5.63 42.90 -10.48
C GLY A 870 5.58 44.38 -10.06
N LEU A 871 5.36 45.29 -11.02
CA LEU A 871 5.13 46.72 -10.72
C LEU A 871 3.75 46.97 -10.08
N SER A 872 2.72 46.27 -10.55
CA SER A 872 1.38 46.35 -9.95
C SER A 872 1.35 45.77 -8.54
N LEU A 873 2.04 44.64 -8.30
CA LEU A 873 2.19 44.08 -6.94
C LEU A 873 2.92 45.05 -6.00
N ARG A 874 3.95 45.76 -6.48
CA ARG A 874 4.66 46.76 -5.65
C ARG A 874 3.75 47.91 -5.22
N LYS A 875 2.86 48.39 -6.10
CA LYS A 875 1.85 49.40 -5.73
C LYS A 875 0.90 48.86 -4.66
N LEU A 876 0.39 47.63 -4.85
CA LEU A 876 -0.51 46.96 -3.92
C LEU A 876 0.11 46.85 -2.51
N ILE A 877 1.33 46.31 -2.42
CA ILE A 877 2.05 46.18 -1.14
C ILE A 877 2.20 47.55 -0.48
N GLY A 878 2.63 48.59 -1.21
CA GLY A 878 2.74 49.95 -0.67
C GLY A 878 1.43 50.52 -0.12
N SER A 879 0.31 50.35 -0.83
CA SER A 879 -1.01 50.78 -0.32
C SER A 879 -1.51 49.99 0.89
N VAL A 880 -1.02 48.76 1.09
CA VAL A 880 -1.30 47.97 2.30
C VAL A 880 -0.39 48.43 3.45
N ASP A 881 0.88 48.71 3.19
CA ASP A 881 1.83 49.25 4.16
C ASP A 881 1.41 50.62 4.71
N GLU A 882 0.72 51.44 3.91
CA GLU A 882 0.15 52.73 4.34
C GLU A 882 -1.01 52.58 5.35
N ILE A 883 -1.84 51.53 5.22
CA ILE A 883 -2.97 51.29 6.14
C ILE A 883 -2.63 50.37 7.31
N LEU A 884 -1.61 49.53 7.20
CA LEU A 884 -1.18 48.57 8.22
C LEU A 884 -0.97 49.19 9.62
N PRO A 885 -0.44 50.43 9.78
CA PRO A 885 -0.31 51.09 11.08
C PRO A 885 -1.65 51.45 11.75
N VAL A 886 -2.75 51.50 11.01
CA VAL A 886 -4.10 51.85 11.48
C VAL A 886 -4.92 50.62 11.88
N LEU A 887 -4.63 49.45 11.29
CA LEU A 887 -5.37 48.20 11.50
C LEU A 887 -5.09 47.53 12.86
N PRO A 888 -5.96 46.64 13.37
CA PRO A 888 -5.78 45.99 14.67
C PRO A 888 -4.54 45.09 14.70
N ALA A 889 -3.83 45.06 15.83
CA ALA A 889 -2.54 44.38 15.93
C ALA A 889 -2.59 42.86 15.64
N ALA A 890 -3.73 42.20 15.91
CA ALA A 890 -3.94 40.80 15.57
C ALA A 890 -3.98 40.55 14.06
N SER A 891 -4.69 41.41 13.31
CA SER A 891 -4.85 41.29 11.85
C SER A 891 -3.57 41.63 11.08
N ARG A 892 -2.66 42.42 11.65
CA ARG A 892 -1.39 42.80 11.00
C ARG A 892 -0.53 41.59 10.66
N THR A 893 -0.40 40.62 11.57
CA THR A 893 0.45 39.43 11.35
C THR A 893 -0.06 38.55 10.21
N GLU A 894 -1.38 38.48 10.01
CA GLU A 894 -2.05 37.77 8.92
C GLU A 894 -1.84 38.49 7.57
N ILE A 895 -2.02 39.81 7.56
CA ILE A 895 -1.79 40.67 6.38
C ILE A 895 -0.31 40.64 5.96
N GLU A 896 0.62 40.78 6.91
CA GLU A 896 2.07 40.64 6.66
C GLU A 896 2.45 39.25 6.15
N GLY A 897 1.80 38.19 6.67
CA GLY A 897 1.98 36.82 6.18
C GLY A 897 1.58 36.69 4.72
N THR A 898 0.46 37.31 4.35
CA THR A 898 -0.07 37.32 2.99
C THR A 898 0.76 38.20 2.05
N GLN A 899 1.28 39.35 2.50
CA GLN A 899 2.28 40.12 1.75
C GLN A 899 3.57 39.31 1.49
N LYS A 900 4.03 38.51 2.46
CA LYS A 900 5.20 37.63 2.29
C LYS A 900 4.92 36.48 1.30
N LEU A 901 3.69 35.97 1.27
CA LEU A 901 3.22 34.99 0.27
C LEU A 901 3.30 35.59 -1.15
N LEU A 902 2.69 36.75 -1.42
CA LEU A 902 2.72 37.37 -2.76
C LEU A 902 4.14 37.65 -3.30
N ASN A 903 5.08 38.00 -2.43
CA ASN A 903 6.49 38.16 -2.81
C ASN A 903 7.14 36.84 -3.24
N LYS A 904 6.76 35.71 -2.61
CA LYS A 904 7.18 34.36 -3.00
C LYS A 904 6.51 33.93 -4.33
N ASP A 905 5.24 34.26 -4.54
CA ASP A 905 4.52 33.86 -5.75
C ASP A 905 4.99 34.64 -6.99
N LEU A 906 5.35 35.93 -6.82
CA LEU A 906 6.06 36.68 -7.86
C LEU A 906 7.44 36.07 -8.15
N ALA A 907 8.14 35.53 -7.14
CA ALA A 907 9.42 34.85 -7.35
C ALA A 907 9.25 33.52 -8.11
N ASP A 908 8.20 32.73 -7.85
CA ASP A 908 7.90 31.54 -8.67
C ASP A 908 7.51 31.94 -10.10
N LEU A 909 6.66 32.96 -10.29
CA LEU A 909 6.32 33.48 -11.61
C LEU A 909 7.56 33.88 -12.43
N ILE A 910 8.54 34.55 -11.79
CA ILE A 910 9.83 34.90 -12.43
C ILE A 910 10.66 33.63 -12.76
N ASN A 911 10.61 32.59 -11.94
CA ASN A 911 11.30 31.33 -12.20
C ASN A 911 10.62 30.52 -13.33
N LYS A 912 9.28 30.46 -13.37
CA LYS A 912 8.53 29.86 -14.48
C LYS A 912 8.74 30.60 -15.79
N MET A 913 8.81 31.93 -15.75
CA MET A 913 9.18 32.77 -16.91
C MET A 913 10.57 32.42 -17.44
N ARG A 914 11.59 32.33 -16.56
CA ARG A 914 12.95 31.90 -16.95
C ARG A 914 12.97 30.50 -17.55
N LEU A 915 12.21 29.57 -16.98
CA LEU A 915 12.10 28.21 -17.50
C LEU A 915 11.43 28.18 -18.89
N ALA A 916 10.40 29.01 -19.12
CA ALA A 916 9.76 29.16 -20.43
C ALA A 916 10.67 29.82 -21.47
N GLN A 917 11.53 30.76 -21.07
CA GLN A 917 12.57 31.32 -21.95
C GLN A 917 13.63 30.28 -22.32
N GLN A 918 14.12 29.50 -21.35
CA GLN A 918 15.13 28.46 -21.57
C GLN A 918 14.62 27.31 -22.46
N ASN A 919 13.35 26.93 -22.34
CA ASN A 919 12.76 25.80 -23.06
C ASN A 919 11.97 26.22 -24.32
N ALA A 920 12.03 27.49 -24.72
CA ALA A 920 11.18 28.07 -25.78
C ALA A 920 11.24 27.32 -27.13
N VAL A 921 12.40 26.74 -27.47
CA VAL A 921 12.66 25.98 -28.70
C VAL A 921 12.54 24.46 -28.56
N THR A 922 12.05 23.97 -27.41
CA THR A 922 11.88 22.54 -27.11
C THR A 922 10.42 22.10 -27.20
N SER A 923 10.18 20.80 -27.22
CA SER A 923 8.82 20.21 -27.10
C SER A 923 8.11 20.57 -25.78
N LEU A 924 8.82 21.09 -24.77
CA LEU A 924 8.27 21.52 -23.49
C LEU A 924 7.78 22.99 -23.49
N SER A 925 7.99 23.75 -24.58
CA SER A 925 7.70 25.19 -24.66
C SER A 925 6.28 25.57 -24.20
N GLU A 926 5.25 24.87 -24.70
CA GLU A 926 3.85 25.12 -24.31
C GLU A 926 3.53 24.71 -22.86
N GLU A 927 4.19 23.69 -22.33
CA GLU A 927 4.04 23.29 -20.92
C GLU A 927 4.69 24.31 -19.98
N CYS A 928 5.87 24.84 -20.32
CA CYS A 928 6.48 25.91 -19.55
C CYS A 928 5.65 27.21 -19.58
N LYS A 929 5.02 27.55 -20.72
CA LYS A 929 4.04 28.66 -20.80
C LYS A 929 2.83 28.40 -19.90
N ARG A 930 2.26 27.18 -19.92
CA ARG A 930 1.15 26.76 -19.05
C ARG A 930 1.49 26.91 -17.57
N GLN A 931 2.70 26.54 -17.15
CA GLN A 931 3.14 26.71 -15.75
C GLN A 931 3.31 28.19 -15.36
N MET A 932 3.83 29.04 -16.25
CA MET A 932 3.90 30.50 -16.03
C MET A 932 2.51 31.15 -15.92
N LEU A 933 1.54 30.70 -16.73
CA LEU A 933 0.13 31.11 -16.60
C LEU A 933 -0.49 30.64 -15.29
N THR A 934 -0.10 29.45 -14.80
CA THR A 934 -0.59 28.92 -13.52
C THR A 934 -0.04 29.74 -12.34
N ALA A 935 1.25 30.05 -12.33
CA ALA A 935 1.87 30.88 -11.28
C ALA A 935 1.30 32.30 -11.23
N SER A 936 1.06 32.92 -12.39
CA SER A 936 0.45 34.26 -12.45
C SER A 936 -1.03 34.26 -12.02
N HIS A 937 -1.77 33.18 -12.29
CA HIS A 937 -3.13 33.01 -11.76
C HIS A 937 -3.14 32.86 -10.23
N THR A 938 -2.22 32.09 -9.64
CA THR A 938 -2.08 31.95 -8.18
C THR A 938 -1.85 33.32 -7.53
N LEU A 939 -0.89 34.10 -8.05
CA LEU A 939 -0.60 35.46 -7.56
C LEU A 939 -1.83 36.39 -7.61
N ALA A 940 -2.73 36.23 -8.59
CA ALA A 940 -3.98 37.00 -8.66
C ALA A 940 -5.04 36.54 -7.66
N VAL A 941 -5.10 35.24 -7.34
CA VAL A 941 -5.99 34.69 -6.30
C VAL A 941 -5.53 35.16 -4.92
N ASP A 942 -4.25 35.04 -4.61
CA ASP A 942 -3.74 35.46 -3.30
C ASP A 942 -3.75 36.98 -3.12
N ALA A 943 -3.69 37.77 -4.20
CA ALA A 943 -3.93 39.21 -4.15
C ALA A 943 -5.38 39.57 -3.79
N LYS A 944 -6.35 38.71 -4.16
CA LYS A 944 -7.73 38.81 -3.68
C LYS A 944 -7.83 38.38 -2.21
N ASN A 945 -7.14 37.30 -1.81
CA ASN A 945 -7.11 36.86 -0.41
C ASN A 945 -6.56 37.96 0.52
N LEU A 946 -5.54 38.72 0.07
CA LEU A 946 -5.03 39.90 0.76
C LEU A 946 -6.09 41.00 0.93
N LEU A 947 -6.89 41.29 -0.12
CA LEU A 947 -7.99 42.24 -0.06
C LEU A 947 -9.09 41.79 0.91
N ASP A 948 -9.52 40.53 0.82
CA ASP A 948 -10.54 39.96 1.70
C ASP A 948 -10.10 39.97 3.19
N ALA A 949 -8.80 39.78 3.47
CA ALA A 949 -8.22 39.92 4.82
C ALA A 949 -8.12 41.39 5.28
N VAL A 950 -7.69 42.30 4.40
CA VAL A 950 -7.65 43.75 4.66
C VAL A 950 -9.05 44.29 4.95
N ASP A 951 -10.07 43.86 4.21
CA ASP A 951 -11.44 44.32 4.40
C ASP A 951 -12.05 43.80 5.71
N GLN A 952 -11.78 42.55 6.08
CA GLN A 952 -12.13 42.03 7.41
C GLN A 952 -11.46 42.84 8.53
N ALA A 953 -10.19 43.22 8.37
CA ALA A 953 -9.49 44.07 9.33
C ALA A 953 -10.05 45.51 9.39
N LYS A 954 -10.43 46.11 8.24
CA LYS A 954 -11.12 47.41 8.18
C LYS A 954 -12.46 47.37 8.94
N VAL A 955 -13.24 46.30 8.75
CA VAL A 955 -14.53 46.08 9.43
C VAL A 955 -14.32 45.90 10.94
N GLN A 956 -13.39 45.05 11.37
CA GLN A 956 -13.05 44.86 12.79
C GLN A 956 -12.57 46.15 13.49
N ALA A 957 -12.00 47.09 12.74
CA ALA A 957 -11.54 48.38 13.24
C ALA A 957 -12.60 49.50 13.23
N ASN A 958 -13.83 49.22 12.77
CA ASN A 958 -14.87 50.24 12.49
C ASN A 958 -14.41 51.35 11.53
N LEU A 959 -13.50 51.06 10.59
CA LEU A 959 -12.95 52.03 9.62
C LEU A 959 -13.79 52.12 8.32
N VAL A 960 -14.93 51.45 8.27
CA VAL A 960 -15.76 51.29 7.06
C VAL A 960 -16.98 52.21 7.12
N LYS A 961 -17.16 53.03 6.08
CA LYS A 961 -18.49 53.56 5.74
C LYS A 961 -19.27 52.45 5.03
N LEU A 962 -20.38 52.04 5.63
CA LEU A 962 -21.39 51.23 4.95
C LEU A 962 -22.16 52.13 3.97
N CYS A 963 -22.49 51.60 2.80
CA CYS A 963 -23.45 52.27 1.91
C CYS A 963 -24.83 52.29 2.61
N LEU A 964 -25.43 53.49 2.71
CA LEU A 964 -26.86 53.62 2.88
C LEU A 964 -27.51 53.47 1.50
N GLU A 965 -28.56 52.65 1.42
CA GLU A 965 -29.40 52.50 0.21
C GLU A 965 -30.40 53.67 0.06
#